data_AF-A0A3N1UM87-F1
#
_entry.id   AF-A0A3N1UM87-F1
#
_cell.length_a   1.000
_cell.length_b   1.000
_cell.length_c   1.000
_cell.angle_alpha   90.00
_cell.angle_beta   90.00
_cell.angle_gamma   90.00
#
_symmetry.space_group_name_H-M   'P 1'
#
loop_
_entity.id
_entity.type
_entity.pdbx_description
1 polymer ?
#
loop_
_entity_poly.entity_id
_entity_poly.type
_entity_poly.pdbx_seq_one_letter_code
_entity_poly.pdbx_strand_id
1 'polypeptide(L)'
;MPYETMVVSFEKADPSQIDKLGAKGAKLVEDFQNLRSDFPGMEHRISVPDGFILTTDAWRAFHDNGGCLPDGLFVAVTMALADLERRVGRRYGDTSGRMPLIVAVRGGAPVSLPGAISTILNVGLNDEIVTALIEAGEDEGFLLGTYLEALRMYGEVVLGIPYERFFEVLQKFHVGDEGSVPVDDLFPLIDAYKKVLLQSPVEGSAPPMEPDPLRQLRAAIESVFHSWMAETAVEARLSRSPKVPDDMGTAVIVQSMVFGNRDDHGCLGGVLFTRNPRTGAAAPLIEWAPKVQCDKIVSGKLRKELLHRKDLQERFPDVYELLMLVRDRLETRAKRPLDVEFTVEDRKLYILQRRPLRMTFSATARAMWDLVDEGKTTIQMASLIINTALEQPEKMLREGFRDYRVLAVGEPITDTADHGTLVFGTEEALELARQGRQVIMLRKRPYGETDLAVNHPNVRGIIRCDGNVTGHEAVSAVAYSKPYLINVTDVHGRPLLLVDEDRIELNPECTLAAYMGRDIFVDGERGIVGFTESHDFLMDRKIRKKLYVDWEYLREQFDQAGYHNLDYESLLDIHYQMELELAHYQRLETRIKEGDPTVSEKELMHAFGTYLAYIPERDRERTLALKDVRVDQFDLGPPLVYRGHRLGEEVLKILRALMLCTTWRTHWIHEIMVAKAMERGETEGDVIRDIFIKNRTMSVVKEFEAEGFHLMRVPHYYYLIFASNFEYDQDLDSVQVNPGLMKYAEKEVLARHFLSYLEQINPRLRKKLRIIQGEPPLGQGHARIVSIGLAIPDEDFNVVCRYLRTYLDQTKHGCPMTLQSAVAEGEFVDLYHVDPGFAPYPEFRIMREKSEDDAGQEPLYVIAFGRCSFGEFDGVVYGRNEYERLCRQVQEFQAFLKAKGMGSIVRPWQFEVDPYRRHSVIAAVGIRMKARDLRSVVSGLKEFLGIEAQTATCLEDLST
;
A
#
# COMPACT_ATOMS: atom_id res chain seq x y z
N MET A 1 -34.24 24.82 -19.64
CA MET A 1 -34.54 23.50 -19.04
C MET A 1 -35.40 23.72 -17.80
N PRO A 2 -36.30 22.79 -17.41
CA PRO A 2 -37.02 22.93 -16.14
C PRO A 2 -35.99 22.97 -14.99
N TYR A 3 -36.05 23.99 -14.13
CA TYR A 3 -35.09 24.16 -13.04
C TYR A 3 -35.05 22.97 -12.07
N GLU A 4 -36.13 22.18 -11.99
CA GLU A 4 -36.20 20.95 -11.20
C GLU A 4 -35.10 19.94 -11.53
N THR A 5 -34.65 19.84 -12.79
CA THR A 5 -33.58 18.90 -13.15
C THR A 5 -32.19 19.36 -12.70
N MET A 6 -32.06 20.60 -12.22
CA MET A 6 -30.81 21.16 -11.71
C MET A 6 -30.65 20.96 -10.20
N VAL A 7 -31.67 20.42 -9.51
CA VAL A 7 -31.65 20.15 -8.06
C VAL A 7 -31.95 18.67 -7.84
N VAL A 8 -30.99 17.92 -7.29
CA VAL A 8 -31.08 16.47 -7.15
C VAL A 8 -30.80 16.01 -5.73
N SER A 9 -31.72 15.25 -5.13
CA SER A 9 -31.54 14.64 -3.81
C SER A 9 -30.49 13.53 -3.85
N PHE A 10 -29.77 13.28 -2.75
CA PHE A 10 -28.79 12.18 -2.69
C PHE A 10 -29.35 10.80 -3.06
N GLU A 11 -30.62 10.55 -2.74
CA GLU A 11 -31.30 9.29 -3.07
C GLU A 11 -31.50 9.07 -4.58
N LYS A 12 -31.66 10.15 -5.35
CA LYS A 12 -31.97 10.12 -6.79
C LYS A 12 -30.75 10.44 -7.66
N ALA A 13 -29.70 11.00 -7.08
CA ALA A 13 -28.51 11.43 -7.80
C ALA A 13 -27.69 10.21 -8.26
N ASP A 14 -27.15 10.30 -9.48
CA ASP A 14 -26.21 9.34 -10.03
C ASP A 14 -24.77 9.78 -9.72
N PRO A 15 -24.03 9.08 -8.84
CA PRO A 15 -22.69 9.48 -8.43
C PRO A 15 -21.66 9.48 -9.58
N SER A 16 -21.97 8.86 -10.73
CA SER A 16 -21.08 8.90 -11.90
C SER A 16 -21.03 10.28 -12.58
N GLN A 17 -22.03 11.15 -12.35
CA GLN A 17 -22.16 12.48 -12.95
C GLN A 17 -21.32 13.54 -12.22
N ILE A 18 -20.01 13.30 -12.11
CA ILE A 18 -19.06 14.17 -11.39
C ILE A 18 -19.04 15.59 -11.97
N ASP A 19 -19.22 15.73 -13.28
CA ASP A 19 -19.32 16.99 -14.01
C ASP A 19 -20.50 17.85 -13.55
N LYS A 20 -21.59 17.22 -13.10
CA LYS A 20 -22.80 17.90 -12.61
C LYS A 20 -22.81 18.07 -11.11
N LEU A 21 -22.48 17.02 -10.36
CA LEU A 21 -22.58 16.98 -8.91
C LEU A 21 -21.37 17.59 -8.21
N GLY A 22 -20.29 17.84 -8.95
CA GLY A 22 -18.99 18.12 -8.39
C GLY A 22 -18.34 16.88 -7.77
N ALA A 23 -17.02 16.91 -7.62
CA ALA A 23 -16.27 15.80 -7.05
C ALA A 23 -16.70 15.49 -5.60
N LYS A 24 -16.96 16.52 -4.78
CA LYS A 24 -17.41 16.34 -3.39
C LYS A 24 -18.82 15.75 -3.33
N GLY A 25 -19.76 16.32 -4.10
CA GLY A 25 -21.15 15.88 -4.13
C GLY A 25 -21.28 14.44 -4.62
N ALA A 26 -20.58 14.08 -5.70
CA ALA A 26 -20.55 12.72 -6.22
C ALA A 26 -20.09 11.68 -5.17
N LYS A 27 -19.01 11.95 -4.42
CA LYS A 27 -18.57 11.05 -3.35
C LYS A 27 -19.58 10.93 -2.22
N LEU A 28 -20.22 12.04 -1.81
CA LEU A 28 -21.24 12.00 -0.76
C LEU A 28 -22.45 11.17 -1.17
N VAL A 29 -22.91 11.31 -2.41
CA VAL A 29 -24.00 10.50 -2.97
C VAL A 29 -23.60 9.02 -3.00
N GLU A 30 -22.39 8.73 -3.49
CA GLU A 30 -21.84 7.38 -3.51
C GLU A 30 -21.81 6.76 -2.10
N ASP A 31 -21.33 7.49 -1.10
CA ASP A 31 -21.21 7.01 0.29
C ASP A 31 -22.58 6.87 0.96
N PHE A 32 -23.49 7.80 0.70
CA PHE A 32 -24.86 7.75 1.19
C PHE A 32 -25.58 6.49 0.71
N GLN A 33 -25.41 6.13 -0.57
CA GLN A 33 -26.01 4.94 -1.17
C GLN A 33 -25.28 3.66 -0.72
N ASN A 34 -23.94 3.67 -0.72
CA ASN A 34 -23.13 2.49 -0.41
C ASN A 34 -23.20 2.08 1.07
N LEU A 35 -23.14 3.03 2.02
CA LEU A 35 -23.19 2.67 3.44
C LEU A 35 -24.52 2.01 3.82
N ARG A 36 -25.64 2.38 3.20
CA ARG A 36 -26.93 1.70 3.38
C ARG A 36 -26.90 0.26 2.86
N SER A 37 -26.23 0.05 1.72
CA SER A 37 -26.06 -1.28 1.12
C SER A 37 -25.11 -2.16 1.94
N ASP A 38 -24.02 -1.58 2.45
CA ASP A 38 -22.97 -2.29 3.18
C ASP A 38 -23.37 -2.64 4.62
N PHE A 39 -24.29 -1.88 5.20
CA PHE A 39 -24.76 -2.04 6.58
C PHE A 39 -26.30 -2.06 6.65
N PRO A 40 -26.96 -3.06 6.05
CA PRO A 40 -28.42 -3.11 5.99
C PRO A 40 -29.01 -3.20 7.40
N GLY A 41 -29.97 -2.31 7.73
CA GLY A 41 -30.60 -2.25 9.05
C GLY A 41 -29.80 -1.49 10.12
N MET A 42 -28.66 -0.90 9.77
CA MET A 42 -27.83 -0.08 10.67
C MET A 42 -27.97 1.42 10.43
N GLU A 43 -29.03 1.89 9.76
CA GLU A 43 -29.23 3.31 9.43
C GLU A 43 -29.38 4.21 10.68
N HIS A 44 -29.74 3.60 11.80
CA HIS A 44 -29.81 4.23 13.13
C HIS A 44 -28.44 4.28 13.84
N ARG A 45 -27.39 3.65 13.29
CA ARG A 45 -26.03 3.63 13.83
C ARG A 45 -24.99 4.25 12.90
N ILE A 46 -25.11 4.08 11.59
CA ILE A 46 -24.21 4.64 10.57
C ILE A 46 -25.02 5.33 9.47
N SER A 47 -24.64 6.54 9.08
CA SER A 47 -25.17 7.14 7.84
C SER A 47 -24.26 8.24 7.29
N VAL A 48 -24.49 8.66 6.05
CA VAL A 48 -24.11 10.02 5.61
C VAL A 48 -25.30 10.94 5.91
N PRO A 49 -25.11 12.15 6.45
CA PRO A 49 -26.21 13.11 6.63
C PRO A 49 -26.89 13.40 5.28
N ASP A 50 -28.22 13.36 5.25
CA ASP A 50 -28.99 13.48 4.01
C ASP A 50 -28.96 14.91 3.47
N GLY A 51 -29.19 15.07 2.17
CA GLY A 51 -29.09 16.34 1.46
C GLY A 51 -29.54 16.29 0.01
N PHE A 52 -29.29 17.40 -0.68
CA PHE A 52 -29.49 17.57 -2.11
C PHE A 52 -28.40 18.47 -2.72
N ILE A 53 -28.26 18.41 -4.05
CA ILE A 53 -27.21 19.09 -4.81
C ILE A 53 -27.85 19.96 -5.88
N LEU A 54 -27.45 21.22 -5.94
CA LEU A 54 -27.62 22.09 -7.09
C LEU A 54 -26.45 21.84 -8.04
N THR A 55 -26.74 21.40 -9.26
CA THR A 55 -25.71 20.97 -10.21
C THR A 55 -24.89 22.13 -10.78
N THR A 56 -23.82 21.85 -11.52
CA THR A 56 -23.08 22.89 -12.27
C THR A 56 -23.94 23.61 -13.32
N ASP A 57 -25.05 23.02 -13.78
CA ASP A 57 -26.05 23.71 -14.61
C ASP A 57 -26.77 24.83 -13.82
N ALA A 58 -27.00 24.62 -12.53
CA ALA A 58 -27.57 25.64 -11.63
C ALA A 58 -26.62 26.85 -11.49
N TRP A 59 -25.31 26.59 -11.40
CA TRP A 59 -24.30 27.66 -11.40
C TRP A 59 -24.31 28.44 -12.72
N ARG A 60 -24.42 27.76 -13.87
CA ARG A 60 -24.54 28.44 -15.17
C ARG A 60 -25.79 29.32 -15.24
N ALA A 61 -26.94 28.81 -14.80
CA ALA A 61 -28.17 29.59 -14.74
C ALA A 61 -28.07 30.82 -13.80
N PHE A 62 -27.36 30.68 -12.68
CA PHE A 62 -27.04 31.77 -11.77
C PHE A 62 -26.11 32.81 -12.41
N HIS A 63 -25.06 32.35 -13.09
CA HIS A 63 -24.09 33.21 -13.76
C HIS A 63 -24.72 34.00 -14.92
N ASP A 64 -25.50 33.33 -15.78
CA ASP A 64 -26.23 33.94 -16.89
C ASP A 64 -27.29 34.95 -16.42
N ASN A 65 -27.78 34.80 -15.19
CA ASN A 65 -28.71 35.72 -14.53
C ASN A 65 -27.98 36.84 -13.75
N GLY A 66 -26.76 37.19 -14.15
CA GLY A 66 -26.01 38.31 -13.59
C GLY A 66 -25.48 38.07 -12.18
N GLY A 67 -25.28 36.81 -11.79
CA GLY A 67 -24.86 36.46 -10.43
C GLY A 67 -25.99 36.53 -9.40
N CYS A 68 -27.24 36.35 -9.83
CA CYS A 68 -28.40 36.23 -8.94
C CYS A 68 -29.07 34.87 -9.17
N LEU A 69 -29.52 34.19 -8.11
CA LEU A 69 -30.22 32.91 -8.29
C LEU A 69 -31.59 33.17 -8.96
N PRO A 70 -31.92 32.52 -10.09
CA PRO A 70 -33.25 32.68 -10.69
C PRO A 70 -34.35 32.24 -9.72
N ASP A 71 -35.44 33.00 -9.61
CA ASP A 71 -36.52 32.70 -8.67
C ASP A 71 -37.13 31.31 -8.91
N GLY A 72 -37.29 30.90 -10.17
CA GLY A 72 -37.75 29.56 -10.52
C GLY A 72 -36.80 28.44 -10.07
N LEU A 73 -35.50 28.69 -10.02
CA LEU A 73 -34.53 27.75 -9.46
C LEU A 73 -34.61 27.73 -7.93
N PHE A 74 -34.82 28.88 -7.29
CA PHE A 74 -35.03 28.92 -5.85
C PHE A 74 -36.32 28.21 -5.42
N VAL A 75 -37.39 28.25 -6.22
CA VAL A 75 -38.59 27.41 -6.00
C VAL A 75 -38.21 25.92 -5.98
N ALA A 76 -37.41 25.45 -6.94
CA ALA A 76 -36.95 24.06 -6.96
C ALA A 76 -36.10 23.70 -5.71
N VAL A 77 -35.27 24.64 -5.22
CA VAL A 77 -34.53 24.49 -3.96
C VAL A 77 -35.49 24.34 -2.77
N THR A 78 -36.53 25.19 -2.67
CA THR A 78 -37.51 25.08 -1.56
C THR A 78 -38.31 23.79 -1.60
N MET A 79 -38.61 23.26 -2.79
CA MET A 79 -39.25 21.95 -2.95
C MET A 79 -38.32 20.82 -2.48
N ALA A 80 -37.04 20.85 -2.88
CA ALA A 80 -36.05 19.88 -2.42
C ALA A 80 -35.81 19.95 -0.90
N LEU A 81 -35.85 21.16 -0.33
CA LEU A 81 -35.78 21.37 1.11
C LEU A 81 -36.99 20.75 1.83
N ALA A 82 -38.21 20.96 1.33
CA ALA A 82 -39.42 20.34 1.89
C ALA A 82 -39.39 18.80 1.81
N ASP A 83 -38.80 18.24 0.75
CA ASP A 83 -38.56 16.80 0.64
C ASP A 83 -37.52 16.31 1.67
N LEU A 84 -36.47 17.10 1.90
CA LEU A 84 -35.46 16.82 2.93
C LEU A 84 -36.07 16.88 4.34
N GLU A 85 -36.90 17.88 4.65
CA GLU A 85 -37.61 17.98 5.94
C GLU A 85 -38.42 16.72 6.24
N ARG A 86 -39.12 16.19 5.22
CA ARG A 86 -39.91 14.94 5.36
C ARG A 86 -39.04 13.72 5.62
N ARG A 87 -37.88 13.61 4.99
CA ARG A 87 -36.95 12.48 5.13
C ARG A 87 -36.18 12.51 6.45
N VAL A 88 -35.78 13.71 6.90
CA VAL A 88 -35.03 13.91 8.16
C VAL A 88 -35.97 13.97 9.38
N GLY A 89 -37.24 14.36 9.18
CA GLY A 89 -38.22 14.50 10.25
C GLY A 89 -38.07 15.78 11.08
N ARG A 90 -37.36 16.78 10.55
CA ARG A 90 -37.17 18.11 11.17
C ARG A 90 -37.62 19.20 10.19
N ARG A 91 -38.24 20.27 10.68
CA ARG A 91 -38.65 21.43 9.86
C ARG A 91 -37.60 22.53 9.88
N TYR A 92 -37.34 23.11 8.72
CA TYR A 92 -36.42 24.21 8.52
C TYR A 92 -37.07 25.52 9.01
N GLY A 93 -36.37 26.26 9.86
CA GLY A 93 -36.92 27.45 10.50
C GLY A 93 -37.98 27.19 11.59
N ASP A 94 -38.04 25.97 12.14
CA ASP A 94 -38.97 25.64 13.23
C ASP A 94 -38.61 26.37 14.53
N THR A 95 -39.58 27.11 15.08
CA THR A 95 -39.46 27.87 16.36
C THR A 95 -40.27 27.24 17.49
N SER A 96 -40.75 26.00 17.35
CA SER A 96 -41.57 25.31 18.36
C SER A 96 -40.81 24.82 19.59
N GLY A 97 -39.49 25.10 19.69
CA GLY A 97 -38.61 24.57 20.73
C GLY A 97 -38.10 23.15 20.47
N ARG A 98 -38.35 22.58 19.29
CA ARG A 98 -37.74 21.33 18.82
C ARG A 98 -36.55 21.64 17.93
N MET A 99 -35.51 20.80 17.95
CA MET A 99 -34.34 20.95 17.08
C MET A 99 -34.77 21.05 15.59
N PRO A 100 -34.59 22.21 14.94
CA PRO A 100 -35.01 22.39 13.56
C PRO A 100 -34.07 21.66 12.59
N LEU A 101 -34.47 21.59 11.32
CA LEU A 101 -33.53 21.27 10.25
C LEU A 101 -32.58 22.46 10.12
N ILE A 102 -31.30 22.21 10.38
CA ILE A 102 -30.20 23.14 10.14
C ILE A 102 -29.35 22.51 9.05
N VAL A 103 -28.81 23.31 8.13
CA VAL A 103 -28.09 22.79 6.96
C VAL A 103 -26.68 23.37 6.84
N ALA A 104 -25.77 22.58 6.28
CA ALA A 104 -24.52 23.04 5.71
C ALA A 104 -24.70 23.30 4.22
N VAL A 105 -24.11 24.38 3.73
CA VAL A 105 -24.05 24.74 2.31
C VAL A 105 -22.59 24.67 1.88
N ARG A 106 -22.26 23.70 1.02
CA ARG A 106 -20.87 23.35 0.67
C ARG A 106 -20.67 23.43 -0.83
N GLY A 107 -19.60 24.09 -1.28
CA GLY A 107 -19.23 24.08 -2.69
C GLY A 107 -18.49 22.81 -3.10
N GLY A 108 -18.65 22.41 -4.36
CA GLY A 108 -17.97 21.26 -4.95
C GLY A 108 -17.79 21.41 -6.46
N ALA A 109 -16.55 21.67 -6.89
CA ALA A 109 -16.23 21.68 -8.32
C ALA A 109 -16.04 20.25 -8.87
N PRO A 110 -16.22 20.04 -10.19
CA PRO A 110 -15.94 18.75 -10.85
C PRO A 110 -14.49 18.27 -10.66
N VAL A 111 -13.56 19.20 -10.49
CA VAL A 111 -12.16 18.95 -10.20
C VAL A 111 -11.81 19.42 -8.79
N SER A 112 -10.88 18.72 -8.14
CA SER A 112 -10.46 19.07 -6.78
C SER A 112 -9.71 20.41 -6.77
N LEU A 113 -10.28 21.40 -6.08
CA LEU A 113 -9.65 22.69 -5.78
C LEU A 113 -9.62 22.88 -4.24
N PRO A 114 -8.62 22.30 -3.54
CA PRO A 114 -8.54 22.36 -2.08
C PRO A 114 -8.50 23.80 -1.58
N GLY A 115 -9.34 24.14 -0.59
CA GLY A 115 -9.37 25.47 0.03
C GLY A 115 -9.94 26.60 -0.83
N ALA A 116 -10.39 26.30 -2.05
CA ALA A 116 -10.72 27.34 -3.02
C ALA A 116 -12.22 27.69 -3.08
N ILE A 117 -13.09 26.83 -2.57
CA ILE A 117 -14.55 26.98 -2.66
C ILE A 117 -15.13 26.93 -1.26
N SER A 118 -15.97 27.93 -0.94
CA SER A 118 -16.45 28.17 0.41
C SER A 118 -17.40 27.09 0.93
N THR A 119 -17.43 26.96 2.25
CA THR A 119 -18.42 26.19 3.02
C THR A 119 -19.02 27.08 4.09
N ILE A 120 -20.33 26.94 4.33
CA ILE A 120 -21.05 27.61 5.42
C ILE A 120 -21.78 26.52 6.21
N LEU A 121 -21.56 26.48 7.52
CA LEU A 121 -22.26 25.57 8.43
C LEU A 121 -23.38 26.31 9.18
N ASN A 122 -24.23 25.54 9.85
CA ASN A 122 -25.24 26.06 10.78
C ASN A 122 -26.26 27.04 10.15
N VAL A 123 -26.52 26.91 8.83
CA VAL A 123 -27.49 27.75 8.10
C VAL A 123 -28.91 27.35 8.51
N GLY A 124 -29.72 28.34 8.88
CA GLY A 124 -31.06 28.18 9.44
C GLY A 124 -31.18 28.61 10.91
N LEU A 125 -30.06 28.80 11.62
CA LEU A 125 -30.09 29.38 12.97
C LEU A 125 -30.33 30.89 12.94
N ASN A 126 -31.15 31.39 13.85
CA ASN A 126 -31.35 32.81 14.13
C ASN A 126 -31.67 33.01 15.62
N ASP A 127 -31.82 34.27 16.04
CA ASP A 127 -32.10 34.63 17.44
C ASP A 127 -33.37 33.97 17.99
N GLU A 128 -34.44 33.92 17.19
CA GLU A 128 -35.72 33.35 17.61
C GLU A 128 -35.62 31.85 17.86
N ILE A 129 -34.94 31.13 16.96
CA ILE A 129 -34.73 29.68 17.06
C ILE A 129 -33.83 29.34 18.23
N VAL A 130 -32.72 30.06 18.40
CA VAL A 130 -31.79 29.84 19.52
C VAL A 130 -32.52 30.07 20.85
N THR A 131 -33.28 31.17 20.96
CA THR A 131 -34.07 31.46 22.16
C THR A 131 -35.10 30.37 22.44
N ALA A 132 -35.87 29.95 21.42
CA ALA A 132 -36.88 28.90 21.58
C ALA A 132 -36.29 27.55 22.01
N LEU A 133 -35.08 27.20 21.55
CA LEU A 133 -34.38 25.97 21.94
C LEU A 133 -33.85 26.05 23.39
N ILE A 134 -33.30 27.21 23.79
CA ILE A 134 -32.88 27.45 25.18
C ILE A 134 -34.07 27.35 26.12
N GLU A 135 -35.20 27.99 25.80
CA GLU A 135 -36.43 27.93 26.59
C GLU A 135 -37.01 26.51 26.68
N ALA A 136 -36.79 25.68 25.65
CA ALA A 136 -37.17 24.27 25.63
C ALA A 136 -36.22 23.35 26.41
N GLY A 137 -35.09 23.87 26.92
CA GLY A 137 -34.17 23.17 27.80
C GLY A 137 -33.00 22.47 27.10
N GLU A 138 -32.65 22.86 25.88
CA GLU A 138 -31.38 22.43 25.25
C GLU A 138 -30.16 23.11 25.89
N ASP A 139 -28.97 22.52 25.76
CA ASP A 139 -27.73 23.03 26.36
C ASP A 139 -27.37 24.42 25.79
N GLU A 140 -27.37 25.44 26.65
CA GLU A 140 -27.07 26.82 26.27
C GLU A 140 -25.67 26.96 25.67
N GLY A 141 -24.67 26.30 26.25
CA GLY A 141 -23.30 26.35 25.75
C GLY A 141 -23.18 25.81 24.33
N PHE A 142 -23.83 24.69 24.03
CA PHE A 142 -23.93 24.13 22.68
C PHE A 142 -24.61 25.10 21.71
N LEU A 143 -25.80 25.62 22.06
CA LEU A 143 -26.58 26.46 21.15
C LEU A 143 -25.88 27.78 20.87
N LEU A 144 -25.42 28.47 21.91
CA LEU A 144 -24.73 29.76 21.79
C LEU A 144 -23.39 29.60 21.08
N GLY A 145 -22.62 28.53 21.37
CA GLY A 145 -21.38 28.23 20.67
C GLY A 145 -21.60 27.94 19.18
N THR A 146 -22.64 27.18 18.84
CA THR A 146 -23.01 26.86 17.45
C THR A 146 -23.52 28.12 16.73
N TYR A 147 -24.27 28.98 17.41
CA TYR A 147 -24.78 30.23 16.84
C TYR A 147 -23.67 31.26 16.62
N LEU A 148 -22.73 31.37 17.57
CA LEU A 148 -21.53 32.19 17.41
C LEU A 148 -20.73 31.79 16.15
N GLU A 149 -20.60 30.48 15.94
CA GLU A 149 -19.95 29.92 14.75
C GLU A 149 -20.75 30.20 13.47
N ALA A 150 -22.09 30.10 13.52
CA ALA A 150 -22.97 30.47 12.41
C ALA A 150 -22.79 31.95 12.02
N LEU A 151 -22.72 32.85 13.00
CA LEU A 151 -22.48 34.29 12.79
C LEU A 151 -21.12 34.53 12.14
N ARG A 152 -20.08 33.86 12.62
CA ARG A 152 -18.72 33.95 12.07
C ARG A 152 -18.68 33.54 10.61
N MET A 153 -19.14 32.33 10.30
CA MET A 153 -19.09 31.79 8.94
C MET A 153 -19.98 32.58 7.97
N TYR A 154 -21.13 33.06 8.43
CA TYR A 154 -21.97 33.96 7.64
C TYR A 154 -21.25 35.27 7.33
N GLY A 155 -20.60 35.87 8.33
CA GLY A 155 -19.79 37.08 8.14
C GLY A 155 -18.63 36.90 7.16
N GLU A 156 -17.89 35.80 7.28
CA GLU A 156 -16.75 35.51 6.40
C GLU A 156 -17.18 35.24 4.96
N VAL A 157 -18.17 34.36 4.77
CA VAL A 157 -18.49 33.85 3.44
C VAL A 157 -19.56 34.68 2.75
N VAL A 158 -20.58 35.14 3.47
CA VAL A 158 -21.70 35.91 2.90
C VAL A 158 -21.40 37.40 2.86
N LEU A 159 -20.81 37.94 3.94
CA LEU A 159 -20.50 39.37 4.03
C LEU A 159 -19.04 39.72 3.64
N GLY A 160 -18.19 38.73 3.39
CA GLY A 160 -16.79 38.95 2.98
C GLY A 160 -15.92 39.58 4.07
N ILE A 161 -16.28 39.42 5.34
CA ILE A 161 -15.54 39.98 6.48
C ILE A 161 -14.34 39.07 6.78
N PRO A 162 -13.10 39.59 6.82
CA PRO A 162 -11.93 38.77 7.15
C PRO A 162 -12.01 38.15 8.56
N TYR A 163 -11.55 36.91 8.71
CA TYR A 163 -11.51 36.17 9.99
C TYR A 163 -10.84 36.97 11.11
N GLU A 164 -9.83 37.78 10.78
CA GLU A 164 -9.07 38.62 11.69
C GLU A 164 -9.98 39.49 12.57
N ARG A 165 -11.09 40.00 12.01
CA ARG A 165 -12.03 40.83 12.76
C ARG A 165 -12.76 40.05 13.85
N PHE A 166 -13.13 38.80 13.58
CA PHE A 166 -13.74 37.93 14.58
C PHE A 166 -12.71 37.48 15.62
N PHE A 167 -11.50 37.17 15.17
CA PHE A 167 -10.40 36.78 16.05
C PHE A 167 -10.00 37.89 17.02
N GLU A 168 -9.89 39.14 16.57
CA GLU A 168 -9.65 40.34 17.40
C GLU A 168 -10.71 40.50 18.50
N VAL A 169 -11.96 40.14 18.21
CA VAL A 169 -13.03 40.14 19.21
C VAL A 169 -12.85 38.97 20.17
N LEU A 170 -12.66 37.75 19.66
CA LEU A 170 -12.49 36.53 20.47
C LEU A 170 -11.35 36.65 21.50
N GLN A 171 -10.23 37.28 21.13
CA GLN A 171 -9.08 37.47 22.02
C GLN A 171 -9.42 38.30 23.28
N LYS A 172 -10.30 39.30 23.15
CA LYS A 172 -10.68 40.18 24.27
C LYS A 172 -11.42 39.44 25.39
N PHE A 173 -12.02 38.30 25.06
CA PHE A 173 -12.76 37.47 26.00
C PHE A 173 -11.87 36.47 26.77
N HIS A 174 -10.53 36.55 26.66
CA HIS A 174 -9.54 35.78 27.44
C HIS A 174 -9.89 34.28 27.58
N VAL A 175 -10.36 33.71 26.47
CA VAL A 175 -10.90 32.36 26.48
C VAL A 175 -9.76 31.35 26.52
N GLY A 176 -9.71 30.56 27.60
CA GLY A 176 -8.65 29.58 27.86
C GLY A 176 -8.42 28.56 26.74
N ASP A 177 -9.49 28.16 26.04
CA ASP A 177 -9.46 27.31 24.84
C ASP A 177 -10.75 27.53 24.01
N GLU A 178 -10.68 27.38 22.67
CA GLU A 178 -11.92 27.38 21.87
C GLU A 178 -12.81 26.19 22.27
N GLY A 179 -14.06 26.47 22.67
CA GLY A 179 -14.99 25.48 23.22
C GLY A 179 -15.00 25.39 24.76
N SER A 180 -14.21 26.23 25.45
CA SER A 180 -14.24 26.40 26.90
C SER A 180 -14.75 27.78 27.32
N VAL A 181 -15.40 28.52 26.42
CA VAL A 181 -16.03 29.82 26.75
C VAL A 181 -17.13 29.55 27.78
N PRO A 182 -17.08 30.15 28.98
CA PRO A 182 -18.19 30.10 29.92
C PRO A 182 -19.47 30.61 29.26
N VAL A 183 -20.62 30.01 29.58
CA VAL A 183 -21.91 30.42 29.01
C VAL A 183 -22.17 31.91 29.20
N ASP A 184 -21.79 32.45 30.37
CA ASP A 184 -21.91 33.86 30.71
C ASP A 184 -21.14 34.79 29.75
N ASP A 185 -20.02 34.33 29.17
CA ASP A 185 -19.20 35.09 28.22
C ASP A 185 -19.67 34.94 26.76
N LEU A 186 -20.48 33.91 26.45
CA LEU A 186 -20.99 33.68 25.10
C LEU A 186 -21.99 34.74 24.65
N PHE A 187 -22.86 35.24 25.54
CA PHE A 187 -23.83 36.29 25.19
C PHE A 187 -23.14 37.60 24.76
N PRO A 188 -22.23 38.19 25.57
CA PRO A 188 -21.53 39.40 25.15
C PRO A 188 -20.64 39.20 23.92
N LEU A 189 -20.10 37.99 23.73
CA LEU A 189 -19.30 37.64 22.55
C LEU A 189 -20.16 37.56 21.28
N ILE A 190 -21.35 36.96 21.35
CA ILE A 190 -22.34 36.97 20.26
C ILE A 190 -22.71 38.40 19.88
N ASP A 191 -22.99 39.26 20.86
CA ASP A 191 -23.28 40.68 20.62
C ASP A 191 -22.10 41.40 19.96
N ALA A 192 -20.87 41.08 20.36
CA ALA A 192 -19.68 41.63 19.73
C ALA A 192 -19.50 41.13 18.28
N TYR A 193 -19.79 39.86 17.99
CA TYR A 193 -19.78 39.33 16.62
C TYR A 193 -20.85 40.00 15.76
N LYS A 194 -22.08 40.19 16.28
CA LYS A 194 -23.12 40.94 15.57
C LYS A 194 -22.69 42.38 15.24
N LYS A 195 -21.94 43.05 16.11
CA LYS A 195 -21.34 44.36 15.82
C LYS A 195 -20.30 44.30 14.70
N VAL A 196 -19.52 43.22 14.59
CA VAL A 196 -18.60 43.00 13.47
C VAL A 196 -19.39 42.83 12.17
N LEU A 197 -20.50 42.09 12.18
CA LEU A 197 -21.35 41.91 10.99
C LEU A 197 -21.92 43.23 10.45
N LEU A 198 -22.17 44.22 11.33
CA LEU A 198 -22.58 45.57 10.94
C LEU A 198 -21.49 46.38 10.22
N GLN A 199 -20.23 45.95 10.30
CA GLN A 199 -19.08 46.60 9.66
C GLN A 199 -18.77 46.00 8.26
N SER A 200 -19.76 45.32 7.65
CA SER A 200 -19.63 44.69 6.34
C SER A 200 -18.99 45.64 5.31
N PRO A 201 -17.91 45.21 4.62
CA PRO A 201 -17.27 46.02 3.59
C PRO A 201 -18.04 46.03 2.26
N VAL A 202 -19.13 45.26 2.15
CA VAL A 202 -19.90 45.07 0.92
C VAL A 202 -21.09 46.05 0.88
N GLU A 203 -21.03 47.06 0.00
CA GLU A 203 -22.14 47.99 -0.23
C GLU A 203 -23.39 47.25 -0.74
N GLY A 204 -24.55 47.45 -0.09
CA GLY A 204 -25.80 46.80 -0.46
C GLY A 204 -25.95 45.35 0.00
N SER A 205 -25.06 44.83 0.85
CA SER A 205 -25.18 43.48 1.42
C SER A 205 -26.46 43.30 2.25
N ALA A 206 -26.90 42.04 2.37
CA ALA A 206 -27.97 41.63 3.26
C ALA A 206 -27.80 42.18 4.70
N PRO A 207 -28.88 42.27 5.51
CA PRO A 207 -28.77 42.60 6.93
C PRO A 207 -27.71 41.72 7.65
N PRO A 208 -27.12 42.21 8.77
CA PRO A 208 -25.95 41.61 9.44
C PRO A 208 -26.07 40.09 9.64
N MET A 209 -27.27 39.58 9.90
CA MET A 209 -27.66 38.21 9.63
C MET A 209 -29.11 38.23 9.16
N GLU A 210 -29.41 37.60 8.02
CA GLU A 210 -30.78 37.54 7.49
C GLU A 210 -31.69 36.73 8.42
N PRO A 211 -32.73 37.34 9.02
CA PRO A 211 -33.55 36.66 10.03
C PRO A 211 -34.48 35.61 9.43
N ASP A 212 -34.89 35.76 8.16
CA ASP A 212 -35.69 34.74 7.46
C ASP A 212 -34.77 33.58 7.03
N PRO A 213 -34.97 32.35 7.57
CA PRO A 213 -34.13 31.20 7.26
C PRO A 213 -34.06 30.87 5.76
N LEU A 214 -35.13 31.12 4.99
CA LEU A 214 -35.15 30.86 3.55
C LEU A 214 -34.28 31.85 2.78
N ARG A 215 -34.33 33.14 3.13
CA ARG A 215 -33.46 34.15 2.55
C ARG A 215 -32.00 33.95 2.97
N GLN A 216 -31.78 33.51 4.21
CA GLN A 216 -30.45 33.12 4.68
C GLN A 216 -29.89 31.95 3.83
N LEU A 217 -30.71 30.94 3.54
CA LEU A 217 -30.32 29.83 2.66
C LEU A 217 -30.01 30.31 1.23
N ARG A 218 -30.83 31.22 0.68
CA ARG A 218 -30.58 31.83 -0.64
C ARG A 218 -29.22 32.53 -0.66
N ALA A 219 -28.96 33.40 0.32
CA ALA A 219 -27.71 34.13 0.44
C ALA A 219 -26.51 33.17 0.55
N ALA A 220 -26.61 32.13 1.38
CA ALA A 220 -25.57 31.11 1.51
C ALA A 220 -25.27 30.39 0.17
N ILE A 221 -26.30 30.00 -0.58
CA ILE A 221 -26.15 29.35 -1.89
C ILE A 221 -25.49 30.29 -2.90
N GLU A 222 -25.96 31.53 -2.99
CA GLU A 222 -25.43 32.55 -3.90
C GLU A 222 -23.95 32.86 -3.56
N SER A 223 -23.60 33.00 -2.29
CA SER A 223 -22.21 33.21 -1.85
C SER A 223 -21.28 32.05 -2.22
N VAL A 224 -21.73 30.80 -2.08
CA VAL A 224 -20.93 29.64 -2.52
C VAL A 224 -20.78 29.63 -4.04
N PHE A 225 -21.80 29.98 -4.82
CA PHE A 225 -21.65 30.14 -6.27
C PHE A 225 -20.71 31.29 -6.66
N HIS A 226 -20.77 32.42 -5.96
CA HIS A 226 -19.83 33.54 -6.14
C HIS A 226 -18.39 33.15 -5.83
N SER A 227 -18.16 32.27 -4.85
CA SER A 227 -16.82 31.82 -4.46
C SER A 227 -16.04 31.18 -5.62
N TRP A 228 -16.73 30.66 -6.65
CA TRP A 228 -16.08 30.19 -7.87
C TRP A 228 -15.29 31.30 -8.58
N MET A 229 -15.74 32.55 -8.54
CA MET A 229 -15.04 33.67 -9.18
C MET A 229 -14.15 34.46 -8.20
N ALA A 230 -13.97 33.98 -6.97
CA ALA A 230 -13.05 34.59 -6.01
C ALA A 230 -11.60 34.45 -6.49
N GLU A 231 -10.74 35.41 -6.12
CA GLU A 231 -9.33 35.46 -6.53
C GLU A 231 -8.60 34.15 -6.22
N THR A 232 -8.81 33.58 -5.03
CA THR A 232 -8.23 32.31 -4.59
C THR A 232 -8.67 31.13 -5.46
N ALA A 233 -9.94 31.09 -5.88
CA ALA A 233 -10.48 30.07 -6.77
C ALA A 233 -9.92 30.19 -8.19
N VAL A 234 -9.80 31.41 -8.70
CA VAL A 234 -9.20 31.72 -10.00
C VAL A 234 -7.72 31.32 -10.02
N GLU A 235 -6.94 31.72 -9.03
CA GLU A 235 -5.53 31.33 -8.91
C GLU A 235 -5.39 29.80 -8.81
N ALA A 236 -6.22 29.14 -7.99
CA ALA A 236 -6.22 27.69 -7.88
C ALA A 236 -6.52 27.01 -9.22
N ARG A 237 -7.49 27.51 -10.01
CA ARG A 237 -7.78 27.00 -11.35
C ARG A 237 -6.64 27.22 -12.35
N LEU A 238 -6.03 28.40 -12.33
CA LEU A 238 -4.92 28.76 -13.23
C LEU A 238 -3.64 27.97 -12.92
N SER A 239 -3.46 27.53 -11.67
CA SER A 239 -2.34 26.70 -11.24
C SER A 239 -2.41 25.24 -11.74
N ARG A 240 -3.58 24.79 -12.25
CA ARG A 240 -3.77 23.44 -12.76
C ARG A 240 -3.22 23.27 -14.19
N SER A 241 -2.80 22.04 -14.49
CA SER A 241 -2.44 21.61 -15.85
C SER A 241 -3.20 20.31 -16.18
N PRO A 242 -4.12 20.31 -17.16
CA PRO A 242 -4.61 21.48 -17.89
C PRO A 242 -5.33 22.48 -16.95
N LYS A 243 -5.39 23.75 -17.38
CA LYS A 243 -6.11 24.80 -16.67
C LYS A 243 -7.60 24.47 -16.62
N VAL A 244 -8.23 24.81 -15.50
CA VAL A 244 -9.68 24.62 -15.34
C VAL A 244 -10.41 25.83 -15.91
N PRO A 245 -11.35 25.66 -16.84
CA PRO A 245 -12.04 26.79 -17.47
C PRO A 245 -13.08 27.39 -16.52
N ASP A 246 -13.34 28.69 -16.67
CA ASP A 246 -14.25 29.43 -15.79
C ASP A 246 -15.71 29.01 -15.96
N ASP A 247 -16.11 28.52 -17.15
CA ASP A 247 -17.46 28.07 -17.46
C ASP A 247 -17.82 26.68 -16.90
N MET A 248 -16.85 25.96 -16.33
CA MET A 248 -17.08 24.67 -15.66
C MET A 248 -18.03 24.83 -14.46
N GLY A 249 -17.92 25.95 -13.74
CA GLY A 249 -18.72 26.24 -12.57
C GLY A 249 -18.47 25.32 -11.37
N THR A 250 -19.31 25.47 -10.35
CA THR A 250 -19.28 24.66 -9.12
C THR A 250 -20.68 24.18 -8.76
N ALA A 251 -20.79 22.99 -8.20
CA ALA A 251 -22.04 22.52 -7.60
C ALA A 251 -22.17 23.03 -6.16
N VAL A 252 -23.41 23.12 -5.66
CA VAL A 252 -23.70 23.45 -4.26
C VAL A 252 -24.42 22.29 -3.61
N ILE A 253 -23.87 21.80 -2.51
CA ILE A 253 -24.41 20.71 -1.71
C ILE A 253 -25.08 21.32 -0.49
N VAL A 254 -26.39 21.08 -0.35
CA VAL A 254 -27.16 21.44 0.84
C VAL A 254 -27.40 20.17 1.63
N GLN A 255 -26.82 20.08 2.81
CA GLN A 255 -26.78 18.86 3.61
C GLN A 255 -27.26 19.13 5.04
N SER A 256 -28.04 18.22 5.62
CA SER A 256 -28.45 18.31 7.03
C SER A 256 -27.23 18.36 7.97
N MET A 257 -27.28 19.23 8.97
CA MET A 257 -26.27 19.29 10.04
C MET A 257 -26.41 18.12 10.99
N VAL A 258 -25.26 17.68 11.50
CA VAL A 258 -25.11 16.76 12.62
C VAL A 258 -24.15 17.38 13.63
N PHE A 259 -24.40 17.19 14.92
CA PHE A 259 -23.77 17.99 15.97
C PHE A 259 -22.86 17.15 16.88
N GLY A 260 -21.56 17.14 16.58
CA GLY A 260 -20.53 16.57 17.47
C GLY A 260 -20.25 17.42 18.72
N ASN A 261 -20.88 18.59 18.81
CA ASN A 261 -20.70 19.58 19.86
C ASN A 261 -21.89 19.73 20.84
N ARG A 262 -22.90 18.85 20.75
CA ARG A 262 -24.11 18.94 21.58
C ARG A 262 -23.87 18.58 23.05
N ASP A 263 -23.15 17.48 23.29
CA ASP A 263 -22.79 17.00 24.64
C ASP A 263 -21.42 16.28 24.62
N ASP A 264 -21.01 15.74 25.76
CA ASP A 264 -19.77 14.96 25.93
C ASP A 264 -20.01 13.46 26.24
N HIS A 265 -21.27 13.00 26.29
CA HIS A 265 -21.68 11.63 26.65
C HIS A 265 -22.03 10.76 25.43
N GLY A 266 -22.32 11.38 24.29
CA GLY A 266 -22.69 10.73 23.05
C GLY A 266 -22.29 11.50 21.78
N CYS A 267 -21.69 12.68 21.91
CA CYS A 267 -21.34 13.54 20.78
C CYS A 267 -19.83 13.82 20.67
N LEU A 268 -19.28 13.69 19.46
CA LEU A 268 -17.89 14.02 19.14
C LEU A 268 -17.68 14.31 17.66
N GLY A 269 -16.66 15.10 17.34
CA GLY A 269 -16.13 15.27 15.99
C GLY A 269 -14.78 14.57 15.85
N GLY A 270 -14.44 14.08 14.66
CA GLY A 270 -13.14 13.44 14.45
C GLY A 270 -12.76 13.20 13.00
N VAL A 271 -11.48 12.90 12.81
CA VAL A 271 -10.88 12.54 11.53
C VAL A 271 -10.18 11.19 11.67
N LEU A 272 -10.42 10.31 10.70
CA LEU A 272 -9.81 9.00 10.57
C LEU A 272 -8.93 8.98 9.32
N PHE A 273 -7.64 8.74 9.49
CA PHE A 273 -6.79 8.23 8.43
C PHE A 273 -6.72 6.71 8.53
N THR A 274 -7.11 6.02 7.46
CA THR A 274 -7.21 4.55 7.50
C THR A 274 -5.85 3.87 7.58
N ARG A 275 -4.77 4.59 7.29
CA ARG A 275 -3.36 4.18 7.44
C ARG A 275 -2.56 5.34 8.01
N ASN A 276 -1.37 5.07 8.54
CA ASN A 276 -0.47 6.13 8.95
C ASN A 276 0.10 6.86 7.72
N PRO A 277 -0.09 8.19 7.58
CA PRO A 277 0.26 8.92 6.35
C PRO A 277 1.78 9.09 6.15
N ARG A 278 2.58 8.93 7.20
CA ARG A 278 4.05 9.10 7.15
C ARG A 278 4.80 7.78 6.98
N THR A 279 4.29 6.70 7.58
CA THR A 279 4.95 5.38 7.60
C THR A 279 4.26 4.29 6.79
N GLY A 280 2.98 4.49 6.43
CA GLY A 280 2.15 3.53 5.69
C GLY A 280 1.63 2.38 6.54
N ALA A 281 1.91 2.35 7.84
CA ALA A 281 1.49 1.28 8.72
C ALA A 281 -0.04 1.13 8.74
N ALA A 282 -0.51 -0.13 8.82
CA ALA A 282 -1.91 -0.52 8.93
C ALA A 282 -2.65 0.02 10.17
N ALA A 283 -1.94 0.57 11.15
CA ALA A 283 -2.58 1.20 12.30
C ALA A 283 -3.24 2.52 11.86
N PRO A 284 -4.57 2.68 12.04
CA PRO A 284 -5.24 3.91 11.69
C PRO A 284 -4.82 5.02 12.65
N LEU A 285 -4.75 6.24 12.13
CA LEU A 285 -4.59 7.45 12.92
C LEU A 285 -5.98 8.06 13.09
N ILE A 286 -6.37 8.31 14.33
CA ILE A 286 -7.64 8.93 14.68
C ILE A 286 -7.33 10.10 15.61
N GLU A 287 -7.77 11.29 15.22
CA GLU A 287 -7.79 12.49 16.04
C GLU A 287 -9.24 12.94 16.22
N TRP A 288 -9.66 13.17 17.44
CA TRP A 288 -11.05 13.50 17.76
C TRP A 288 -11.16 14.37 19.01
N ALA A 289 -12.30 15.02 19.19
CA ALA A 289 -12.62 15.75 20.41
C ALA A 289 -14.12 15.65 20.74
N PRO A 290 -14.49 15.43 22.01
CA PRO A 290 -15.88 15.54 22.46
C PRO A 290 -16.29 17.01 22.52
N LYS A 291 -17.58 17.26 22.34
CA LYS A 291 -18.18 18.61 22.36
C LYS A 291 -17.54 19.59 21.34
N VAL A 292 -17.17 19.10 20.15
CA VAL A 292 -16.48 19.89 19.11
C VAL A 292 -17.06 19.59 17.72
N GLN A 293 -17.24 20.63 16.89
CA GLN A 293 -17.58 20.46 15.47
C GLN A 293 -16.35 20.02 14.68
N CYS A 294 -16.53 19.07 13.76
CA CYS A 294 -15.42 18.45 13.02
C CYS A 294 -14.57 19.45 12.23
N ASP A 295 -15.16 20.56 11.74
CA ASP A 295 -14.43 21.57 10.96
C ASP A 295 -13.28 22.21 11.76
N LYS A 296 -13.40 22.33 13.08
CA LYS A 296 -12.37 22.91 13.95
C LYS A 296 -11.12 22.03 14.04
N ILE A 297 -11.31 20.72 13.97
CA ILE A 297 -10.22 19.72 13.94
C ILE A 297 -9.53 19.77 12.57
N VAL A 298 -10.33 19.77 11.50
CA VAL A 298 -9.84 19.74 10.12
C VAL A 298 -9.15 21.06 9.73
N SER A 299 -9.64 22.20 10.20
CA SER A 299 -9.00 23.51 10.00
C SER A 299 -7.75 23.72 10.86
N GLY A 300 -7.54 22.88 11.88
CA GLY A 300 -6.45 23.07 12.85
C GLY A 300 -6.59 24.34 13.67
N LYS A 301 -7.81 24.91 13.77
CA LYS A 301 -8.16 26.08 14.59
C LYS A 301 -8.47 25.71 16.04
N LEU A 302 -8.73 24.43 16.31
CA LEU A 302 -8.93 23.95 17.67
C LEU A 302 -7.68 24.16 18.52
N ARG A 303 -7.82 24.89 19.63
CA ARG A 303 -6.75 25.14 20.61
C ARG A 303 -6.67 24.07 21.70
N LYS A 304 -7.74 23.30 21.87
CA LYS A 304 -7.85 22.18 22.80
C LYS A 304 -7.01 20.98 22.32
N GLU A 305 -6.43 20.24 23.26
CA GLU A 305 -5.78 18.96 22.99
C GLU A 305 -6.74 17.97 22.31
N LEU A 306 -6.28 17.39 21.20
CA LEU A 306 -7.00 16.34 20.50
C LEU A 306 -6.74 15.01 21.18
N LEU A 307 -7.81 14.23 21.32
CA LEU A 307 -7.71 12.86 21.79
C LEU A 307 -7.40 11.94 20.62
N HIS A 308 -6.79 10.80 20.93
CA HIS A 308 -6.28 9.88 19.93
C HIS A 308 -7.08 8.58 19.88
N ARG A 309 -6.65 7.68 18.99
CA ARG A 309 -7.23 6.36 18.79
C ARG A 309 -7.50 5.58 20.09
N LYS A 310 -6.53 5.54 21.01
CA LYS A 310 -6.67 4.77 22.25
C LYS A 310 -7.78 5.33 23.14
N ASP A 311 -7.85 6.66 23.25
CA ASP A 311 -8.88 7.35 24.00
C ASP A 311 -10.28 7.07 23.44
N LEU A 312 -10.42 7.00 22.09
CA LEU A 312 -11.70 6.67 21.46
C LEU A 312 -12.10 5.23 21.80
N GLN A 313 -11.16 4.29 21.71
CA GLN A 313 -11.40 2.88 22.03
C GLN A 313 -11.82 2.67 23.49
N GLU A 314 -11.26 3.44 24.42
CA GLU A 314 -11.58 3.36 25.84
C GLU A 314 -12.91 4.05 26.20
N ARG A 315 -13.16 5.24 25.66
CA ARG A 315 -14.32 6.08 26.02
C ARG A 315 -15.59 5.75 25.23
N PHE A 316 -15.45 5.39 23.95
CA PHE A 316 -16.55 5.08 23.03
C PHE A 316 -16.25 3.80 22.24
N PRO A 317 -16.12 2.62 22.89
CA PRO A 317 -15.74 1.37 22.24
C PRO A 317 -16.71 0.97 21.12
N ASP A 318 -18.00 1.21 21.31
CA ASP A 318 -19.06 0.95 20.33
C ASP A 318 -18.94 1.81 19.07
N VAL A 319 -18.49 3.05 19.20
CA VAL A 319 -18.18 3.95 18.07
C VAL A 319 -16.88 3.52 17.40
N TYR A 320 -15.84 3.18 18.18
CA TYR A 320 -14.55 2.75 17.64
C TYR A 320 -14.69 1.48 16.79
N GLU A 321 -15.41 0.47 17.28
CA GLU A 321 -15.70 -0.76 16.53
C GLU A 321 -16.44 -0.46 15.22
N LEU A 322 -17.43 0.42 15.28
CA LEU A 322 -18.21 0.83 14.12
C LEU A 322 -17.33 1.56 13.09
N LEU A 323 -16.45 2.44 13.56
CA LEU A 323 -15.51 3.18 12.72
C LEU A 323 -14.49 2.25 12.05
N MET A 324 -14.07 1.17 12.73
CA MET A 324 -13.20 0.14 12.13
C MET A 324 -13.92 -0.68 11.05
N LEU A 325 -15.21 -0.99 11.24
CA LEU A 325 -16.03 -1.63 10.21
C LEU A 325 -16.20 -0.73 8.98
N VAL A 326 -16.51 0.56 9.20
CA VAL A 326 -16.64 1.54 8.12
C VAL A 326 -15.31 1.72 7.39
N ARG A 327 -14.21 1.84 8.12
CA ARG A 327 -12.85 1.90 7.56
C ARG A 327 -12.60 0.78 6.56
N ASP A 328 -12.87 -0.46 6.96
CA ASP A 328 -12.60 -1.64 6.15
C ASP A 328 -13.42 -1.67 4.86
N ARG A 329 -14.72 -1.31 4.95
CA ARG A 329 -15.61 -1.19 3.78
C ARG A 329 -15.18 -0.08 2.84
N LEU A 330 -14.83 1.09 3.38
CA LEU A 330 -14.41 2.23 2.57
C LEU A 330 -13.08 1.95 1.87
N GLU A 331 -12.08 1.33 2.53
CA GLU A 331 -10.82 0.94 1.88
C GLU A 331 -11.05 -0.10 0.77
N THR A 332 -11.88 -1.11 1.03
CA THR A 332 -12.19 -2.16 0.05
C THR A 332 -12.86 -1.60 -1.21
N ARG A 333 -13.82 -0.67 -1.06
CA ARG A 333 -14.47 -0.02 -2.19
C ARG A 333 -13.54 0.93 -2.94
N ALA A 334 -12.82 1.77 -2.22
CA ALA A 334 -11.95 2.77 -2.82
C ALA A 334 -10.65 2.17 -3.39
N LYS A 335 -10.30 0.95 -2.98
CA LYS A 335 -9.06 0.25 -3.34
C LYS A 335 -7.80 1.06 -3.03
N ARG A 336 -7.85 1.86 -1.96
CA ARG A 336 -6.73 2.72 -1.48
C ARG A 336 -6.99 3.23 -0.06
N PRO A 337 -5.95 3.73 0.63
CA PRO A 337 -6.12 4.38 1.94
C PRO A 337 -6.90 5.68 1.83
N LEU A 338 -7.65 5.99 2.88
CA LEU A 338 -8.58 7.11 2.92
C LEU A 338 -8.35 8.02 4.12
N ASP A 339 -8.69 9.29 3.91
CA ASP A 339 -8.95 10.30 4.91
C ASP A 339 -10.48 10.42 5.02
N VAL A 340 -11.02 10.26 6.23
CA VAL A 340 -12.45 10.22 6.51
C VAL A 340 -12.78 11.18 7.65
N GLU A 341 -13.58 12.19 7.34
CA GLU A 341 -14.16 13.10 8.33
C GLU A 341 -15.45 12.49 8.88
N PHE A 342 -15.60 12.47 10.20
CA PHE A 342 -16.78 11.90 10.84
C PHE A 342 -17.27 12.74 12.02
N THR A 343 -18.54 12.54 12.36
CA THR A 343 -19.17 13.09 13.55
C THR A 343 -20.04 12.03 14.18
N VAL A 344 -20.10 12.02 15.50
CA VAL A 344 -21.03 11.20 16.25
C VAL A 344 -22.00 12.15 16.94
N GLU A 345 -23.29 11.89 16.77
CA GLU A 345 -24.37 12.59 17.48
C GLU A 345 -25.25 11.50 18.07
N ASP A 346 -25.52 11.56 19.38
CA ASP A 346 -26.28 10.54 20.12
C ASP A 346 -25.77 9.10 19.87
N ARG A 347 -24.44 8.90 19.88
CA ARG A 347 -23.75 7.64 19.57
C ARG A 347 -23.96 7.08 18.16
N LYS A 348 -24.65 7.81 17.28
CA LYS A 348 -24.77 7.47 15.86
C LYS A 348 -23.60 8.07 15.07
N LEU A 349 -22.88 7.24 14.32
CA LEU A 349 -21.77 7.64 13.47
C LEU A 349 -22.27 8.22 12.14
N TYR A 350 -21.79 9.41 11.82
CA TYR A 350 -22.02 10.08 10.56
C TYR A 350 -20.72 10.26 9.79
N ILE A 351 -20.68 9.78 8.55
CA ILE A 351 -19.57 10.02 7.63
C ILE A 351 -19.85 11.33 6.89
N LEU A 352 -18.98 12.32 7.10
CA LEU A 352 -19.16 13.67 6.57
C LEU A 352 -18.48 13.87 5.22
N GLN A 353 -17.34 13.22 5.02
CA GLN A 353 -16.57 13.28 3.78
C GLN A 353 -15.52 12.17 3.79
N ARG A 354 -15.18 11.63 2.61
CA ARG A 354 -13.94 10.88 2.41
C ARG A 354 -13.12 11.42 1.25
N ARG A 355 -11.81 11.23 1.34
CA ARG A 355 -10.82 11.61 0.32
C ARG A 355 -9.75 10.53 0.23
N PRO A 356 -9.07 10.37 -0.93
CA PRO A 356 -7.82 9.61 -0.96
C PRO A 356 -6.83 10.18 0.05
N LEU A 357 -6.26 9.32 0.91
CA LEU A 357 -5.28 9.75 1.90
C LEU A 357 -4.01 10.23 1.19
N ARG A 358 -3.55 11.43 1.55
CA ARG A 358 -2.23 11.93 1.14
C ARG A 358 -1.19 11.35 2.08
N MET A 359 -0.17 10.74 1.51
CA MET A 359 0.86 10.03 2.27
C MET A 359 2.22 10.36 1.67
N THR A 360 3.26 10.22 2.49
CA THR A 360 4.63 10.18 1.96
C THR A 360 4.72 9.02 0.96
N PHE A 361 5.66 9.05 0.04
CA PHE A 361 5.83 7.92 -0.87
C PHE A 361 6.13 6.62 -0.11
N SER A 362 6.98 6.65 0.93
CA SER A 362 7.36 5.44 1.66
C SER A 362 6.12 4.82 2.30
N ALA A 363 5.24 5.67 2.82
CA ALA A 363 3.93 5.28 3.30
C ALA A 363 3.01 4.78 2.19
N THR A 364 3.00 5.44 1.03
CA THR A 364 2.19 5.03 -0.14
C THR A 364 2.59 3.65 -0.63
N ALA A 365 3.89 3.40 -0.81
CA ALA A 365 4.42 2.12 -1.25
C ALA A 365 4.04 1.01 -0.27
N ARG A 366 4.29 1.21 1.02
CA ARG A 366 3.92 0.25 2.06
C ARG A 366 2.41 0.04 2.12
N ALA A 367 1.62 1.10 2.25
CA ALA A 367 0.17 0.99 2.42
C ALA A 367 -0.50 0.37 1.20
N MET A 368 -0.06 0.70 -0.01
CA MET A 368 -0.59 0.08 -1.22
C MET A 368 -0.16 -1.39 -1.35
N TRP A 369 1.03 -1.78 -0.88
CA TRP A 369 1.42 -3.18 -0.75
C TRP A 369 0.58 -3.91 0.30
N ASP A 370 0.43 -3.35 1.50
CA ASP A 370 -0.42 -3.90 2.55
C ASP A 370 -1.85 -4.11 2.04
N LEU A 371 -2.41 -3.17 1.25
CA LEU A 371 -3.74 -3.33 0.65
C LEU A 371 -3.81 -4.40 -0.44
N VAL A 372 -2.71 -4.66 -1.15
CA VAL A 372 -2.62 -5.81 -2.07
C VAL A 372 -2.61 -7.10 -1.26
N ASP A 373 -1.80 -7.17 -0.20
CA ASP A 373 -1.70 -8.32 0.70
C ASP A 373 -3.03 -8.61 1.42
N GLU A 374 -3.81 -7.57 1.73
CA GLU A 374 -5.16 -7.65 2.29
C GLU A 374 -6.26 -7.95 1.26
N GLY A 375 -5.94 -8.07 -0.04
CA GLY A 375 -6.93 -8.33 -1.10
C GLY A 375 -7.86 -7.15 -1.43
N LYS A 376 -7.59 -5.95 -0.91
CA LYS A 376 -8.43 -4.75 -1.08
C LYS A 376 -8.16 -4.00 -2.38
N THR A 377 -7.00 -4.20 -3.00
CA THR A 377 -6.65 -3.58 -4.27
C THR A 377 -5.88 -4.56 -5.15
N THR A 378 -5.93 -4.33 -6.46
CA THR A 378 -5.08 -5.07 -7.39
C THR A 378 -3.68 -4.45 -7.46
N ILE A 379 -2.71 -5.25 -7.86
CA ILE A 379 -1.33 -4.80 -8.06
C ILE A 379 -1.28 -3.68 -9.11
N GLN A 380 -2.08 -3.76 -10.18
CA GLN A 380 -2.11 -2.73 -11.23
C GLN A 380 -2.50 -1.37 -10.65
N MET A 381 -3.53 -1.34 -9.80
CA MET A 381 -4.00 -0.13 -9.13
C MET A 381 -2.98 0.37 -8.11
N ALA A 382 -2.35 -0.53 -7.34
CA ALA A 382 -1.28 -0.18 -6.42
C ALA A 382 -0.06 0.42 -7.15
N SER A 383 0.39 -0.20 -8.23
CA SER A 383 1.48 0.29 -9.07
C SER A 383 1.17 1.66 -9.65
N LEU A 384 -0.04 1.91 -10.14
CA LEU A 384 -0.44 3.22 -10.65
C LEU A 384 -0.32 4.29 -9.57
N ILE A 385 -0.86 4.04 -8.37
CA ILE A 385 -0.81 4.98 -7.24
C ILE A 385 0.63 5.24 -6.79
N ILE A 386 1.44 4.19 -6.70
CA ILE A 386 2.86 4.29 -6.31
C ILE A 386 3.64 5.06 -7.38
N ASN A 387 3.41 4.78 -8.67
CA ASN A 387 4.05 5.50 -9.76
C ASN A 387 3.72 7.00 -9.73
N THR A 388 2.46 7.36 -9.47
CA THR A 388 2.10 8.78 -9.29
C THR A 388 2.82 9.39 -8.08
N ALA A 389 3.03 8.63 -6.99
CA ALA A 389 3.81 9.10 -5.85
C ALA A 389 5.32 9.23 -6.17
N LEU A 390 5.87 8.45 -7.12
CA LEU A 390 7.27 8.55 -7.56
C LEU A 390 7.59 9.84 -8.31
N GLU A 391 6.60 10.46 -8.94
CA GLU A 391 6.76 11.68 -9.73
C GLU A 391 6.98 12.93 -8.86
N GLN A 392 6.67 12.85 -7.56
CA GLN A 392 6.81 13.98 -6.66
C GLN A 392 8.29 14.28 -6.37
N PRO A 393 8.74 15.53 -6.53
CA PRO A 393 10.12 15.91 -6.23
C PRO A 393 10.35 15.96 -4.72
N GLU A 394 11.14 15.02 -4.20
CA GLU A 394 11.55 14.97 -2.79
C GLU A 394 13.07 15.10 -2.65
N LYS A 395 13.48 15.91 -1.68
CA LYS A 395 14.87 16.03 -1.22
C LYS A 395 15.01 15.44 0.18
N MET A 396 16.22 15.02 0.51
CA MET A 396 16.61 14.56 1.85
C MET A 396 18.00 15.07 2.21
N LEU A 397 18.34 15.10 3.50
CA LEU A 397 19.72 15.34 3.93
C LEU A 397 20.64 14.27 3.35
N ARG A 398 21.85 14.68 2.95
CA ARG A 398 22.86 13.73 2.51
C ARG A 398 23.25 12.78 3.64
N GLU A 399 23.38 11.51 3.31
CA GLU A 399 23.82 10.50 4.26
C GLU A 399 25.18 10.88 4.86
N GLY A 400 25.31 10.75 6.19
CA GLY A 400 26.53 11.13 6.91
C GLY A 400 26.77 12.63 7.07
N PHE A 401 25.94 13.52 6.51
CA PHE A 401 26.07 14.96 6.73
C PHE A 401 25.82 15.32 8.20
N ARG A 402 26.79 16.00 8.81
CA ARG A 402 26.79 16.38 10.24
C ARG A 402 27.20 17.84 10.49
N ASP A 403 27.57 18.58 9.45
CA ASP A 403 28.02 19.97 9.55
C ASP A 403 26.84 20.93 9.58
N TYR A 404 26.06 20.89 10.66
CA TYR A 404 24.93 21.77 10.88
C TYR A 404 24.68 21.98 12.37
N ARG A 405 23.96 23.05 12.69
CA ARG A 405 23.46 23.34 14.02
C ARG A 405 21.95 23.14 14.06
N VAL A 406 21.45 22.40 15.04
CA VAL A 406 20.00 22.30 15.30
C VAL A 406 19.54 23.60 15.97
N LEU A 407 18.45 24.17 15.48
CA LEU A 407 17.83 25.41 15.97
C LEU A 407 16.50 25.15 16.70
N ALA A 408 15.74 24.16 16.23
CA ALA A 408 14.47 23.77 16.83
C ALA A 408 14.17 22.30 16.53
N VAL A 409 13.29 21.70 17.32
CA VAL A 409 12.81 20.32 17.17
C VAL A 409 11.29 20.29 17.21
N GLY A 410 10.67 19.40 16.45
CA GLY A 410 9.22 19.25 16.43
C GLY A 410 8.79 17.89 15.91
N GLU A 411 7.48 17.69 15.88
CA GLU A 411 6.88 16.46 15.38
C GLU A 411 6.79 16.50 13.84
N PRO A 412 7.39 15.52 13.15
CA PRO A 412 7.38 15.50 11.70
C PRO A 412 6.09 14.93 11.11
N ILE A 413 5.47 15.71 10.22
CA ILE A 413 4.33 15.25 9.41
C ILE A 413 4.80 14.60 8.11
N THR A 414 5.80 15.17 7.45
CA THR A 414 6.42 14.65 6.22
C THR A 414 7.79 14.04 6.51
N ASP A 415 8.37 13.33 5.54
CA ASP A 415 9.70 12.69 5.62
C ASP A 415 10.70 13.27 4.61
N THR A 416 10.47 14.52 4.18
CA THR A 416 11.30 15.25 3.21
C THR A 416 12.11 16.34 3.91
N ALA A 417 13.17 16.81 3.26
CA ALA A 417 13.96 17.94 3.71
C ALA A 417 14.06 19.02 2.65
N ASP A 418 14.05 20.29 3.04
CA ASP A 418 14.28 21.40 2.11
C ASP A 418 14.84 22.62 2.86
N HIS A 419 15.26 23.64 2.11
CA HIS A 419 15.82 24.86 2.67
C HIS A 419 15.21 26.11 2.05
N GLY A 420 15.39 27.24 2.74
CA GLY A 420 14.91 28.54 2.32
C GLY A 420 15.08 29.59 3.42
N THR A 421 14.85 30.84 3.04
CA THR A 421 14.89 31.97 3.97
C THR A 421 13.79 31.83 5.03
N LEU A 422 14.16 31.85 6.32
CA LEU A 422 13.19 31.84 7.42
C LEU A 422 12.41 33.15 7.48
N VAL A 423 11.08 33.07 7.39
CA VAL A 423 10.16 34.21 7.38
C VAL A 423 9.03 33.99 8.38
N PHE A 424 8.47 35.08 8.92
CA PHE A 424 7.50 35.01 10.01
C PHE A 424 6.13 35.51 9.55
N GLY A 425 5.21 34.58 9.34
CA GLY A 425 3.85 34.85 8.86
C GLY A 425 3.66 34.59 7.36
N THR A 426 2.38 34.47 6.99
CA THR A 426 1.94 34.05 5.65
C THR A 426 2.14 35.16 4.61
N GLU A 427 1.90 36.42 4.99
CA GLU A 427 1.95 37.57 4.09
C GLU A 427 3.38 37.79 3.59
N GLU A 428 4.35 37.86 4.51
CA GLU A 428 5.77 38.02 4.18
C GLU A 428 6.28 36.82 3.36
N ALA A 429 5.87 35.60 3.72
CA ALA A 429 6.22 34.40 2.97
C ALA A 429 5.73 34.46 1.53
N LEU A 430 4.46 34.84 1.31
CA LEU A 430 3.88 34.95 -0.03
C LEU A 430 4.49 36.09 -0.84
N GLU A 431 4.77 37.25 -0.22
CA GLU A 431 5.43 38.37 -0.90
C GLU A 431 6.80 37.96 -1.45
N LEU A 432 7.66 37.39 -0.60
CA LEU A 432 8.99 36.95 -1.01
C LEU A 432 8.94 35.78 -2.00
N ALA A 433 7.99 34.86 -1.81
CA ALA A 433 7.79 33.73 -2.70
C ALA A 433 7.36 34.18 -4.11
N ARG A 434 6.49 35.19 -4.24
CA ARG A 434 6.09 35.80 -5.52
C ARG A 434 7.25 36.53 -6.21
N GLN A 435 8.20 37.05 -5.44
CA GLN A 435 9.46 37.61 -5.95
C GLN A 435 10.49 36.54 -6.38
N GLY A 436 10.15 35.24 -6.29
CA GLY A 436 11.02 34.14 -6.69
C GLY A 436 11.94 33.62 -5.60
N ARG A 437 11.85 34.12 -4.36
CA ARG A 437 12.69 33.66 -3.24
C ARG A 437 12.12 32.38 -2.62
N GLN A 438 12.99 31.42 -2.34
CA GLN A 438 12.64 30.21 -1.60
C GLN A 438 12.57 30.51 -0.09
N VAL A 439 11.46 30.15 0.55
CA VAL A 439 11.19 30.51 1.95
C VAL A 439 10.80 29.30 2.80
N ILE A 440 11.20 29.32 4.08
CA ILE A 440 10.67 28.47 5.14
C ILE A 440 9.80 29.33 6.04
N MET A 441 8.52 29.00 6.14
CA MET A 441 7.54 29.82 6.86
C MET A 441 7.36 29.34 8.30
N LEU A 442 7.67 30.20 9.27
CA LEU A 442 7.16 30.06 10.64
C LEU A 442 5.77 30.69 10.70
N ARG A 443 4.77 29.85 10.96
CA ARG A 443 3.37 30.26 10.93
C ARG A 443 2.96 30.94 12.24
N LYS A 444 2.31 32.10 12.12
CA LYS A 444 1.80 32.89 13.25
C LYS A 444 0.50 32.34 13.83
N ARG A 445 -0.41 31.90 12.96
CA ARG A 445 -1.81 31.63 13.29
C ARG A 445 -2.29 30.32 12.65
N PRO A 446 -3.33 29.69 13.21
CA PRO A 446 -4.00 28.54 12.60
C PRO A 446 -4.41 28.79 11.14
N TYR A 447 -4.55 27.69 10.40
CA TYR A 447 -4.83 27.69 8.97
C TYR A 447 -6.26 28.16 8.67
N GLY A 448 -6.40 29.09 7.72
CA GLY A 448 -7.69 29.46 7.11
C GLY A 448 -7.92 28.66 5.82
N GLU A 449 -9.18 28.40 5.44
CA GLU A 449 -9.50 27.59 4.25
C GLU A 449 -8.91 28.17 2.95
N THR A 450 -8.69 29.48 2.88
CA THR A 450 -8.22 30.22 1.69
C THR A 450 -6.70 30.37 1.57
N ASP A 451 -5.91 29.67 2.40
CA ASP A 451 -4.47 29.90 2.47
C ASP A 451 -3.68 29.30 1.30
N LEU A 452 -3.05 30.17 0.51
CA LEU A 452 -2.29 29.85 -0.70
C LEU A 452 -0.83 29.45 -0.43
N ALA A 453 -0.29 29.72 0.77
CA ALA A 453 1.15 29.59 1.02
C ALA A 453 1.62 28.14 0.92
N VAL A 454 0.83 27.19 1.44
CA VAL A 454 1.15 25.76 1.36
C VAL A 454 1.25 25.28 -0.09
N ASN A 455 0.50 25.89 -1.01
CA ASN A 455 0.45 25.49 -2.41
C ASN A 455 1.50 26.21 -3.27
N HIS A 456 2.08 27.31 -2.76
CA HIS A 456 3.02 28.12 -3.54
C HIS A 456 4.37 27.41 -3.75
N PRO A 457 4.91 27.27 -4.98
CA PRO A 457 6.11 26.47 -5.25
C PRO A 457 7.39 26.94 -4.54
N ASN A 458 7.48 28.24 -4.26
CA ASN A 458 8.62 28.85 -3.57
C ASN A 458 8.51 28.84 -2.03
N VAL A 459 7.37 28.46 -1.46
CA VAL A 459 7.31 28.15 -0.02
C VAL A 459 7.80 26.71 0.13
N ARG A 460 9.02 26.51 0.62
CA ARG A 460 9.72 25.22 0.61
C ARG A 460 9.43 24.37 1.84
N GLY A 461 8.98 24.97 2.94
CA GLY A 461 8.68 24.26 4.18
C GLY A 461 7.90 25.14 5.16
N ILE A 462 7.28 24.50 6.16
CA ILE A 462 6.44 25.18 7.14
C ILE A 462 6.72 24.63 8.54
N ILE A 463 6.75 25.53 9.51
CA ILE A 463 7.02 25.26 10.92
C ILE A 463 5.86 25.84 11.73
N ARG A 464 5.28 25.04 12.63
CA ARG A 464 4.26 25.50 13.58
C ARG A 464 4.60 25.15 15.01
N CYS A 465 4.18 26.02 15.93
CA CYS A 465 4.29 25.78 17.38
C CYS A 465 3.20 24.85 17.90
N ASP A 466 2.07 24.81 17.22
CA ASP A 466 0.90 23.99 17.50
C ASP A 466 0.45 23.29 16.22
N GLY A 467 -0.41 22.28 16.34
CA GLY A 467 -1.06 21.67 15.18
C GLY A 467 -1.38 20.21 15.41
N ASN A 468 -2.01 19.63 14.41
CA ASN A 468 -2.47 18.26 14.42
C ASN A 468 -2.16 17.57 13.09
N VAL A 469 -2.06 16.25 13.11
CA VAL A 469 -1.66 15.45 11.94
C VAL A 469 -2.74 15.47 10.87
N THR A 470 -4.01 15.57 11.28
CA THR A 470 -5.18 15.49 10.39
C THR A 470 -5.65 16.82 9.81
N GLY A 471 -4.99 17.94 10.14
CA GLY A 471 -5.36 19.26 9.65
C GLY A 471 -5.12 19.44 8.14
N HIS A 472 -5.92 20.29 7.50
CA HIS A 472 -5.82 20.61 6.07
C HIS A 472 -4.41 21.06 5.65
N GLU A 473 -3.72 21.83 6.50
CA GLU A 473 -2.35 22.29 6.26
C GLU A 473 -1.35 21.12 6.20
N ALA A 474 -1.44 20.20 7.17
CA ALA A 474 -0.63 18.99 7.24
C ALA A 474 -0.87 18.08 6.03
N VAL A 475 -2.14 17.81 5.70
CA VAL A 475 -2.52 17.01 4.52
C VAL A 475 -2.01 17.64 3.22
N SER A 476 -2.08 18.97 3.11
CA SER A 476 -1.57 19.70 1.95
C SER A 476 -0.05 19.64 1.86
N ALA A 477 0.67 19.82 2.97
CA ALA A 477 2.12 19.73 2.99
C ALA A 477 2.63 18.35 2.55
N VAL A 478 1.95 17.26 2.95
CA VAL A 478 2.21 15.90 2.46
C VAL A 478 1.96 15.82 0.95
N ALA A 479 0.85 16.36 0.46
CA ALA A 479 0.49 16.31 -0.96
C ALA A 479 1.53 17.00 -1.88
N TYR A 480 2.19 18.05 -1.38
CA TYR A 480 3.21 18.82 -2.08
C TYR A 480 4.65 18.45 -1.70
N SER A 481 4.84 17.37 -0.92
CA SER A 481 6.18 16.90 -0.50
C SER A 481 7.02 17.95 0.25
N LYS A 482 6.39 18.85 0.99
CA LYS A 482 7.08 19.93 1.73
C LYS A 482 7.42 19.49 3.16
N PRO A 483 8.66 19.72 3.66
CA PRO A 483 8.95 19.55 5.09
C PRO A 483 7.96 20.36 5.93
N TYR A 484 7.30 19.68 6.87
CA TYR A 484 6.27 20.26 7.73
C TYR A 484 6.39 19.70 9.14
N LEU A 485 6.65 20.60 10.10
CA LEU A 485 6.78 20.28 11.52
C LEU A 485 5.70 20.99 12.33
N ILE A 486 5.10 20.25 13.27
CA ILE A 486 4.17 20.79 14.28
C ILE A 486 4.78 20.65 15.68
N ASN A 487 4.15 21.27 16.67
CA ASN A 487 4.59 21.18 18.08
C ASN A 487 6.07 21.56 18.25
N VAL A 488 6.53 22.53 17.44
CA VAL A 488 7.94 22.88 17.35
C VAL A 488 8.33 23.74 18.54
N THR A 489 9.40 23.33 19.21
CA THR A 489 10.05 24.06 20.29
C THR A 489 11.51 24.31 19.95
N ASP A 490 12.08 25.33 20.58
CA ASP A 490 13.52 25.57 20.51
C ASP A 490 14.31 24.34 21.01
N VAL A 491 15.58 24.20 20.66
CA VAL A 491 16.45 23.10 21.15
C VAL A 491 16.56 23.01 22.68
N HIS A 492 16.21 24.10 23.38
CA HIS A 492 16.16 24.16 24.84
C HIS A 492 14.75 23.99 25.41
N GLY A 493 13.76 23.60 24.60
CA GLY A 493 12.36 23.43 25.00
C GLY A 493 11.58 24.74 25.21
N ARG A 494 12.12 25.88 24.77
CA ARG A 494 11.46 27.19 24.88
C ARG A 494 10.40 27.34 23.78
N PRO A 495 9.26 27.99 24.08
CA PRO A 495 8.25 28.29 23.05
C PRO A 495 8.85 29.24 22.00
N LEU A 496 8.56 29.01 20.72
CA LEU A 496 9.03 29.89 19.65
C LEU A 496 8.24 31.20 19.58
N LEU A 497 6.99 31.21 20.08
CA LEU A 497 6.12 32.38 20.04
C LEU A 497 5.75 32.80 21.46
N LEU A 498 5.71 34.12 21.68
CA LEU A 498 5.09 34.74 22.83
C LEU A 498 3.73 35.27 22.41
N VAL A 499 2.72 34.99 23.21
CA VAL A 499 1.36 35.49 23.03
C VAL A 499 1.07 36.41 24.20
N ASP A 500 1.03 37.72 23.92
CA ASP A 500 0.62 38.77 24.86
C ASP A 500 -0.69 39.39 24.36
N GLU A 501 -1.45 40.06 25.23
CA GLU A 501 -2.86 40.46 25.16
C GLU A 501 -3.45 40.84 23.77
N ASP A 502 -2.65 41.29 22.80
CA ASP A 502 -3.06 41.55 21.39
C ASP A 502 -2.02 41.16 20.31
N ARG A 503 -0.92 40.48 20.65
CA ARG A 503 0.20 40.24 19.72
C ARG A 503 0.81 38.84 19.84
N ILE A 504 0.97 38.22 18.66
CA ILE A 504 1.79 37.00 18.48
C ILE A 504 3.14 37.47 17.96
N GLU A 505 4.15 37.41 18.80
CA GLU A 505 5.52 37.80 18.46
C GLU A 505 6.45 36.59 18.56
N LEU A 506 7.50 36.60 17.76
CA LEU A 506 8.55 35.59 17.87
C LEU A 506 9.28 35.80 19.20
N ASN A 507 9.45 34.74 19.98
CA ASN A 507 10.17 34.78 21.23
C ASN A 507 11.63 35.19 20.97
N PRO A 508 12.07 36.39 21.40
CA PRO A 508 13.41 36.89 21.12
C PRO A 508 14.50 36.04 21.78
N GLU A 509 14.15 35.27 22.81
CA GLU A 509 15.08 34.38 23.51
C GLU A 509 15.26 33.04 22.79
N CYS A 510 14.33 32.63 21.92
CA CYS A 510 14.44 31.35 21.23
C CYS A 510 15.60 31.35 20.23
N THR A 511 16.29 30.22 20.06
CA THR A 511 17.44 30.11 19.17
C THR A 511 17.09 30.46 17.72
N LEU A 512 15.87 30.12 17.29
CA LEU A 512 15.36 30.37 15.95
C LEU A 512 15.26 31.88 15.63
N ALA A 513 15.03 32.75 16.62
CA ALA A 513 14.88 34.19 16.43
C ALA A 513 16.13 34.86 15.84
N ALA A 514 17.32 34.38 16.20
CA ALA A 514 18.59 34.89 15.65
C ALA A 514 18.79 34.55 14.16
N TYR A 515 17.94 33.71 13.57
CA TYR A 515 18.02 33.22 12.19
C TYR A 515 16.92 33.75 11.29
N MET A 516 16.07 34.66 11.78
CA MET A 516 15.10 35.35 10.94
C MET A 516 15.79 36.03 9.74
N GLY A 517 15.25 35.81 8.55
CA GLY A 517 15.82 36.30 7.29
C GLY A 517 17.09 35.58 6.82
N ARG A 518 17.53 34.51 7.50
CA ARG A 518 18.65 33.66 7.07
C ARG A 518 18.14 32.39 6.39
N ASP A 519 18.98 31.80 5.54
CA ASP A 519 18.71 30.49 4.96
C ASP A 519 18.87 29.41 6.03
N ILE A 520 17.82 28.60 6.20
CA ILE A 520 17.76 27.47 7.13
C ILE A 520 17.24 26.25 6.38
N PHE A 521 17.38 25.07 6.97
CA PHE A 521 16.72 23.86 6.46
C PHE A 521 15.77 23.27 7.48
N VAL A 522 14.78 22.55 6.97
CA VAL A 522 13.87 21.72 7.75
C VAL A 522 14.03 20.28 7.27
N ASP A 523 14.23 19.36 8.20
CA ASP A 523 14.32 17.92 7.93
C ASP A 523 13.17 17.19 8.62
N GLY A 524 12.18 16.77 7.83
CA GLY A 524 11.02 16.00 8.27
C GLY A 524 11.35 14.56 8.65
N GLU A 525 12.49 13.99 8.22
CA GLU A 525 12.84 12.64 8.67
C GLU A 525 13.20 12.64 10.16
N ARG A 526 14.02 13.61 10.58
CA ARG A 526 14.51 13.75 11.97
C ARG A 526 13.67 14.67 12.84
N GLY A 527 12.75 15.45 12.25
CA GLY A 527 11.93 16.41 13.00
C GLY A 527 12.72 17.63 13.47
N ILE A 528 13.69 18.11 12.68
CA ILE A 528 14.59 19.19 13.08
C ILE A 528 14.53 20.39 12.14
N VAL A 529 14.73 21.57 12.72
CA VAL A 529 15.06 22.80 12.00
C VAL A 529 16.53 23.08 12.24
N GLY A 530 17.31 23.27 11.18
CA GLY A 530 18.76 23.43 11.28
C GLY A 530 19.32 24.56 10.43
N PHE A 531 20.56 24.92 10.74
CA PHE A 531 21.34 25.89 10.00
C PHE A 531 22.69 25.29 9.60
N THR A 532 23.15 25.58 8.40
CA THR A 532 24.47 25.23 7.91
C THR A 532 24.96 26.31 6.94
N GLU A 533 26.28 26.49 6.84
CA GLU A 533 26.90 27.33 5.80
C GLU A 533 27.17 26.55 4.51
N SER A 534 27.05 25.21 4.55
CA SER A 534 27.16 24.36 3.37
C SER A 534 25.98 24.58 2.44
N HIS A 535 26.24 24.58 1.13
CA HIS A 535 25.22 24.71 0.09
C HIS A 535 24.90 23.36 -0.60
N ASP A 536 25.72 22.32 -0.38
CA ASP A 536 25.55 20.99 -0.98
C ASP A 536 25.29 19.91 0.10
N PHE A 537 24.19 20.08 0.84
CA PHE A 537 23.84 19.20 1.97
C PHE A 537 22.53 18.42 1.77
N LEU A 538 21.76 18.76 0.74
CA LEU A 538 20.59 17.99 0.31
C LEU A 538 20.93 17.13 -0.90
N MET A 539 20.21 16.04 -1.07
CA MET A 539 20.20 15.23 -2.28
C MET A 539 18.76 14.90 -2.67
N ASP A 540 18.50 14.81 -3.96
CA ASP A 540 17.28 14.20 -4.45
C ASP A 540 17.19 12.77 -3.93
N ARG A 541 16.00 12.33 -3.53
CA ARG A 541 15.75 10.96 -3.07
C ARG A 541 15.78 9.99 -4.26
N LYS A 542 16.99 9.72 -4.78
CA LYS A 542 17.26 9.02 -6.06
C LYS A 542 16.79 7.56 -6.13
N ILE A 543 16.57 6.91 -4.99
CA ILE A 543 16.20 5.48 -4.90
C ILE A 543 14.94 5.15 -5.73
N ARG A 544 14.08 6.15 -5.94
CA ARG A 544 12.73 6.02 -6.49
C ARG A 544 12.66 6.03 -8.02
N LYS A 545 13.49 6.83 -8.69
CA LYS A 545 13.58 6.87 -10.17
C LYS A 545 14.14 5.57 -10.77
N LYS A 546 14.85 4.78 -9.95
CA LYS A 546 15.53 3.54 -10.37
C LYS A 546 14.59 2.36 -10.65
N LEU A 547 13.37 2.36 -10.11
CA LEU A 547 12.39 1.27 -10.26
C LEU A 547 11.33 1.51 -11.35
N TYR A 548 11.38 2.63 -12.07
CA TYR A 548 10.40 2.95 -13.13
C TYR A 548 10.33 1.87 -14.23
N VAL A 549 9.10 1.52 -14.63
CA VAL A 549 8.74 0.59 -15.72
C VAL A 549 7.52 1.18 -16.46
N ASP A 550 7.55 1.14 -17.80
CA ASP A 550 6.43 1.50 -18.66
C ASP A 550 5.49 0.29 -18.82
N TRP A 551 4.40 0.28 -18.05
CA TRP A 551 3.49 -0.86 -17.98
C TRP A 551 2.60 -1.01 -19.21
N GLU A 552 2.23 0.10 -19.87
CA GLU A 552 1.41 0.07 -21.08
C GLU A 552 2.18 -0.60 -22.21
N TYR A 553 3.42 -0.17 -22.44
CA TYR A 553 4.28 -0.79 -23.44
C TYR A 553 4.54 -2.27 -23.16
N LEU A 554 4.86 -2.62 -21.90
CA LEU A 554 5.11 -4.01 -21.53
C LEU A 554 3.88 -4.89 -21.75
N ARG A 555 2.67 -4.38 -21.46
CA ARG A 555 1.42 -5.10 -21.67
C ARG A 555 1.10 -5.26 -23.16
N GLU A 556 1.28 -4.22 -23.96
CA GLU A 556 1.12 -4.30 -25.42
C GLU A 556 2.03 -5.35 -26.04
N GLN A 557 3.31 -5.40 -25.63
CA GLN A 557 4.25 -6.42 -26.10
C GLN A 557 3.82 -7.83 -25.68
N PHE A 558 3.30 -8.00 -24.47
CA PHE A 558 2.79 -9.28 -23.99
C PHE A 558 1.58 -9.75 -24.81
N ASP A 559 0.62 -8.86 -25.06
CA ASP A 559 -0.58 -9.19 -25.83
C ASP A 559 -0.23 -9.52 -27.30
N GLN A 560 0.74 -8.80 -27.89
CA GLN A 560 1.25 -9.08 -29.23
C GLN A 560 1.94 -10.46 -29.35
N ALA A 561 2.50 -10.99 -28.27
CA ALA A 561 3.11 -12.33 -28.26
C ALA A 561 2.09 -13.47 -28.39
N GLY A 562 0.79 -13.19 -28.25
CA GLY A 562 -0.28 -14.13 -28.62
C GLY A 562 -0.44 -15.33 -27.69
N TYR A 563 -0.03 -15.22 -26.42
CA TYR A 563 -0.08 -16.33 -25.45
C TYR A 563 -1.48 -16.91 -25.23
N HIS A 564 -2.55 -16.12 -25.42
CA HIS A 564 -3.93 -16.59 -25.33
C HIS A 564 -4.26 -17.75 -26.29
N ASN A 565 -3.54 -17.84 -27.42
CA ASN A 565 -3.76 -18.84 -28.45
C ASN A 565 -3.02 -20.17 -28.19
N LEU A 566 -2.18 -20.23 -27.17
CA LEU A 566 -1.42 -21.43 -26.84
C LEU A 566 -2.27 -22.43 -26.06
N ASP A 567 -1.91 -23.71 -26.15
CA ASP A 567 -2.47 -24.76 -25.30
C ASP A 567 -1.89 -24.69 -23.87
N TYR A 568 -2.54 -25.37 -22.94
CA TYR A 568 -2.20 -25.30 -21.52
C TYR A 568 -0.81 -25.86 -21.18
N GLU A 569 -0.38 -26.92 -21.86
CA GLU A 569 0.95 -27.51 -21.63
C GLU A 569 2.05 -26.55 -22.10
N SER A 570 1.87 -25.94 -23.27
CA SER A 570 2.77 -24.90 -23.77
C SER A 570 2.87 -23.70 -22.82
N LEU A 571 1.75 -23.27 -22.22
CA LEU A 571 1.74 -22.20 -21.23
C LEU A 571 2.45 -22.60 -19.94
N LEU A 572 2.26 -23.84 -19.48
CA LEU A 572 2.94 -24.40 -18.31
C LEU A 572 4.48 -24.45 -18.51
N ASP A 573 4.93 -24.80 -19.73
CA ASP A 573 6.34 -24.76 -20.11
C ASP A 573 6.90 -23.33 -20.11
N ILE A 574 6.19 -22.38 -20.71
CA ILE A 574 6.58 -20.97 -20.76
C ILE A 574 6.68 -20.39 -19.34
N HIS A 575 5.69 -20.69 -18.49
CA HIS A 575 5.70 -20.28 -17.09
C HIS A 575 6.95 -20.81 -16.36
N TYR A 576 7.30 -22.08 -16.55
CA TYR A 576 8.51 -22.66 -15.96
C TYR A 576 9.80 -21.97 -16.45
N GLN A 577 9.89 -21.66 -17.75
CA GLN A 577 11.08 -20.96 -18.28
C GLN A 577 11.24 -19.55 -17.69
N MET A 578 10.14 -18.80 -17.55
CA MET A 578 10.20 -17.47 -16.93
C MET A 578 10.56 -17.53 -15.44
N GLU A 579 10.14 -18.55 -14.71
CA GLU A 579 10.58 -18.80 -13.33
C GLU A 579 12.09 -19.09 -13.25
N LEU A 580 12.63 -19.85 -14.20
CA LEU A 580 14.07 -20.10 -14.29
C LEU A 580 14.85 -18.81 -14.56
N GLU A 581 14.35 -17.94 -15.44
CA GLU A 581 14.93 -16.62 -15.71
C GLU A 581 14.93 -15.75 -14.45
N LEU A 582 13.82 -15.70 -13.71
CA LEU A 582 13.72 -14.93 -12.48
C LEU A 582 14.75 -15.41 -11.43
N ALA A 583 14.83 -16.73 -11.22
CA ALA A 583 15.81 -17.31 -10.30
C ALA A 583 17.25 -17.07 -10.77
N HIS A 584 17.49 -17.04 -12.08
CA HIS A 584 18.79 -16.67 -12.64
C HIS A 584 19.15 -15.21 -12.33
N TYR A 585 18.23 -14.26 -12.53
CA TYR A 585 18.48 -12.84 -12.22
C TYR A 585 18.74 -12.59 -10.73
N GLN A 586 18.05 -13.31 -9.83
CA GLN A 586 18.28 -13.23 -8.38
C GLN A 586 19.70 -13.72 -8.01
N ARG A 587 20.13 -14.87 -8.55
CA ARG A 587 21.49 -15.37 -8.37
C ARG A 587 22.53 -14.41 -8.95
N LEU A 588 22.25 -13.86 -10.13
CA LEU A 588 23.12 -12.89 -10.79
C LEU A 588 23.27 -11.60 -9.95
N GLU A 589 22.18 -11.07 -9.38
CA GLU A 589 22.23 -9.92 -8.47
C GLU A 589 23.14 -10.18 -7.26
N THR A 590 23.01 -11.37 -6.67
CA THR A 590 23.81 -11.78 -5.50
C THR A 590 25.29 -11.92 -5.86
N ARG A 591 25.61 -12.66 -6.93
CA ARG A 591 26.98 -12.87 -7.42
C ARG A 591 27.69 -11.57 -7.79
N ILE A 592 26.98 -10.63 -8.42
CA ILE A 592 27.54 -9.31 -8.74
C ILE A 592 27.86 -8.53 -7.46
N LYS A 593 26.98 -8.55 -6.45
CA LYS A 593 27.21 -7.85 -5.17
C LYS A 593 28.35 -8.44 -4.37
N GLU A 594 28.54 -9.75 -4.45
CA GLU A 594 29.61 -10.49 -3.77
C GLU A 594 30.96 -10.42 -4.51
N GLY A 595 30.99 -9.86 -5.71
CA GLY A 595 32.20 -9.74 -6.52
C GLY A 595 32.68 -11.06 -7.09
N ASP A 596 31.76 -11.99 -7.40
CA ASP A 596 32.07 -13.31 -7.93
C ASP A 596 32.78 -13.22 -9.30
N PRO A 597 34.03 -13.70 -9.42
CA PRO A 597 34.82 -13.62 -10.65
C PRO A 597 34.30 -14.55 -11.77
N THR A 598 33.33 -15.42 -11.48
CA THR A 598 32.75 -16.35 -12.47
C THR A 598 31.62 -15.73 -13.30
N VAL A 599 31.17 -14.50 -12.98
CA VAL A 599 30.14 -13.79 -13.74
C VAL A 599 30.73 -13.34 -15.08
N SER A 600 30.22 -13.91 -16.18
CA SER A 600 30.73 -13.60 -17.52
C SER A 600 30.15 -12.32 -18.10
N GLU A 601 30.91 -11.62 -18.94
CA GLU A 601 30.41 -10.45 -19.68
C GLU A 601 29.20 -10.81 -20.56
N LYS A 602 29.19 -12.01 -21.14
CA LYS A 602 28.06 -12.52 -21.94
C LYS A 602 26.76 -12.62 -21.13
N GLU A 603 26.84 -13.10 -19.90
CA GLU A 603 25.69 -13.22 -18.98
C GLU A 603 25.13 -11.83 -18.64
N LEU A 604 26.01 -10.87 -18.34
CA LEU A 604 25.65 -9.49 -18.06
C LEU A 604 25.01 -8.77 -19.26
N MET A 605 25.59 -8.92 -20.44
CA MET A 605 25.07 -8.35 -21.68
C MET A 605 23.70 -8.93 -22.05
N HIS A 606 23.48 -10.21 -21.78
CA HIS A 606 22.18 -10.85 -21.98
C HIS A 606 21.10 -10.23 -21.09
N ALA A 607 21.35 -10.11 -19.78
CA ALA A 607 20.41 -9.48 -18.85
C ALA A 607 20.08 -8.02 -19.25
N PHE A 608 21.09 -7.26 -19.67
CA PHE A 608 20.90 -5.89 -20.15
C PHE A 608 20.05 -5.84 -21.42
N GLY A 609 20.34 -6.70 -22.40
CA GLY A 609 19.57 -6.81 -23.63
C GLY A 609 18.11 -7.16 -23.38
N THR A 610 17.83 -8.11 -22.48
CA THR A 610 16.46 -8.47 -22.10
C THR A 610 15.72 -7.28 -21.50
N TYR A 611 16.38 -6.47 -20.67
CA TYR A 611 15.74 -5.29 -20.09
C TYR A 611 15.41 -4.23 -21.14
N LEU A 612 16.28 -4.02 -22.13
CA LEU A 612 16.00 -3.09 -23.23
C LEU A 612 14.81 -3.49 -24.10
N ALA A 613 14.48 -4.78 -24.17
CA ALA A 613 13.29 -5.27 -24.86
C ALA A 613 11.98 -4.86 -24.15
N TYR A 614 12.05 -4.47 -22.87
CA TYR A 614 10.90 -3.97 -22.11
C TYR A 614 10.76 -2.45 -22.13
N ILE A 615 11.60 -1.76 -22.91
CA ILE A 615 11.59 -0.30 -23.00
C ILE A 615 11.39 0.10 -24.46
N PRO A 616 10.46 1.03 -24.77
CA PRO A 616 10.32 1.58 -26.12
C PRO A 616 11.65 2.15 -26.62
N GLU A 617 12.01 1.93 -27.88
CA GLU A 617 13.30 2.37 -28.44
C GLU A 617 13.56 3.87 -28.23
N ARG A 618 12.51 4.69 -28.43
CA ARG A 618 12.55 6.15 -28.24
C ARG A 618 12.83 6.58 -26.79
N ASP A 619 12.60 5.71 -25.82
CA ASP A 619 12.65 6.00 -24.39
C ASP A 619 13.84 5.30 -23.69
N ARG A 620 14.64 4.50 -24.41
CA ARG A 620 15.76 3.72 -23.85
C ARG A 620 16.78 4.61 -23.13
N GLU A 621 17.33 5.62 -23.80
CA GLU A 621 18.36 6.50 -23.22
C GLU A 621 17.85 7.21 -21.97
N ARG A 622 16.64 7.77 -22.04
CA ARG A 622 15.99 8.45 -20.93
C ARG A 622 15.79 7.51 -19.74
N THR A 623 15.28 6.31 -19.99
CA THR A 623 14.96 5.32 -18.94
C THR A 623 16.22 4.79 -18.26
N LEU A 624 17.28 4.54 -19.03
CA LEU A 624 18.59 4.14 -18.50
C LEU A 624 19.24 5.28 -17.69
N ALA A 625 19.15 6.52 -18.17
CA ALA A 625 19.66 7.68 -17.44
C ALA A 625 18.95 7.87 -16.08
N LEU A 626 17.64 7.63 -16.00
CA LEU A 626 16.88 7.64 -14.74
C LEU A 626 17.37 6.58 -13.73
N LYS A 627 18.05 5.54 -14.20
CA LYS A 627 18.64 4.47 -13.38
C LYS A 627 20.11 4.70 -13.07
N ASP A 628 20.65 5.87 -13.40
CA ASP A 628 22.08 6.22 -13.32
C ASP A 628 22.97 5.28 -14.17
N VAL A 629 22.44 4.67 -15.22
CA VAL A 629 23.25 3.86 -16.15
C VAL A 629 24.08 4.79 -17.02
N ARG A 630 25.37 4.47 -17.20
CA ARG A 630 26.28 5.24 -18.07
C ARG A 630 26.06 4.90 -19.54
N VAL A 631 25.02 5.52 -20.11
CA VAL A 631 24.57 5.27 -21.49
C VAL A 631 25.66 5.55 -22.52
N ASP A 632 26.57 6.51 -22.26
CA ASP A 632 27.73 6.81 -23.10
C ASP A 632 28.70 5.63 -23.28
N GLN A 633 28.62 4.64 -22.40
CA GLN A 633 29.42 3.41 -22.47
C GLN A 633 28.72 2.30 -23.28
N PHE A 634 27.50 2.51 -23.75
CA PHE A 634 26.74 1.54 -24.53
C PHE A 634 26.49 2.04 -25.95
N ASP A 635 26.59 1.12 -26.91
CA ASP A 635 25.98 1.25 -28.23
C ASP A 635 24.69 0.41 -28.21
N LEU A 636 23.54 1.09 -28.14
CA LEU A 636 22.22 0.45 -27.98
C LEU A 636 21.62 -0.10 -29.29
N GLY A 637 22.36 -0.03 -30.40
CA GLY A 637 21.96 -0.61 -31.67
C GLY A 637 22.03 -2.15 -31.67
N PRO A 638 21.57 -2.82 -32.74
CA PRO A 638 21.85 -4.23 -32.98
C PRO A 638 23.20 -4.36 -33.74
N PRO A 639 24.27 -4.93 -33.16
CA PRO A 639 24.35 -5.58 -31.84
C PRO A 639 24.59 -4.61 -30.69
N LEU A 640 24.07 -4.95 -29.50
CA LEU A 640 24.32 -4.22 -28.26
C LEU A 640 25.79 -4.35 -27.88
N VAL A 641 26.52 -3.23 -27.76
CA VAL A 641 27.96 -3.22 -27.41
C VAL A 641 28.20 -2.40 -26.14
N TYR A 642 28.95 -2.95 -25.20
CA TYR A 642 29.47 -2.22 -24.04
C TYR A 642 30.95 -1.89 -24.24
N ARG A 643 31.35 -0.63 -23.96
CA ARG A 643 32.71 -0.10 -24.13
C ARG A 643 33.36 0.33 -22.81
N GLY A 644 32.68 0.09 -21.68
CA GLY A 644 33.18 0.45 -20.35
C GLY A 644 33.99 -0.67 -19.67
N HIS A 645 34.33 -0.46 -18.40
CA HIS A 645 35.17 -1.38 -17.60
C HIS A 645 34.46 -1.96 -16.38
N ARG A 646 33.18 -1.62 -16.14
CA ARG A 646 32.40 -2.05 -14.96
C ARG A 646 30.96 -2.44 -15.33
N LEU A 647 30.81 -3.39 -16.25
CA LEU A 647 29.50 -3.83 -16.75
C LEU A 647 28.58 -4.33 -15.63
N GLY A 648 29.13 -5.07 -14.65
CA GLY A 648 28.36 -5.59 -13.51
C GLY A 648 27.66 -4.49 -12.71
N GLU A 649 28.31 -3.35 -12.49
CA GLU A 649 27.70 -2.20 -11.79
C GLU A 649 26.55 -1.59 -12.60
N GLU A 650 26.67 -1.53 -13.93
CA GLU A 650 25.63 -1.00 -14.80
C GLU A 650 24.41 -1.94 -14.87
N VAL A 651 24.65 -3.26 -14.93
CA VAL A 651 23.58 -4.27 -14.87
C VAL A 651 22.88 -4.27 -13.51
N LEU A 652 23.60 -4.09 -12.41
CA LEU A 652 23.00 -4.04 -11.07
C LEU A 652 21.94 -2.95 -10.93
N LYS A 653 22.09 -1.83 -11.64
CA LYS A 653 21.14 -0.69 -11.63
C LYS A 653 19.80 -1.02 -12.28
N ILE A 654 19.75 -1.99 -13.19
CA ILE A 654 18.54 -2.37 -13.93
C ILE A 654 17.90 -3.67 -13.43
N LEU A 655 18.66 -4.54 -12.76
CA LEU A 655 18.25 -5.92 -12.45
C LEU A 655 16.92 -6.00 -11.70
N ARG A 656 16.67 -5.08 -10.76
CA ARG A 656 15.40 -5.05 -10.01
C ARG A 656 14.20 -4.70 -10.88
N ALA A 657 14.36 -3.78 -11.83
CA ALA A 657 13.31 -3.45 -12.79
C ALA A 657 13.10 -4.59 -13.79
N LEU A 658 14.18 -5.26 -14.21
CA LEU A 658 14.10 -6.45 -15.07
C LEU A 658 13.32 -7.58 -14.38
N MET A 659 13.66 -7.94 -13.15
CA MET A 659 12.95 -8.96 -12.37
C MET A 659 11.47 -8.59 -12.18
N LEU A 660 11.17 -7.31 -11.97
CA LEU A 660 9.80 -6.83 -11.88
C LEU A 660 9.04 -7.06 -13.19
N CYS A 661 9.61 -6.72 -14.36
CA CYS A 661 9.00 -6.99 -15.66
C CYS A 661 8.76 -8.50 -15.88
N THR A 662 9.74 -9.36 -15.56
CA THR A 662 9.60 -10.82 -15.70
C THR A 662 8.49 -11.37 -14.81
N THR A 663 8.39 -10.90 -13.57
CA THR A 663 7.35 -11.32 -12.59
C THR A 663 5.94 -10.97 -13.06
N TRP A 664 5.77 -9.86 -13.78
CA TRP A 664 4.47 -9.50 -14.33
C TRP A 664 4.06 -10.39 -15.51
N ARG A 665 5.02 -10.74 -16.37
CA ARG A 665 4.76 -11.66 -17.49
C ARG A 665 4.38 -13.06 -17.01
N THR A 666 5.02 -13.57 -15.94
CA THR A 666 4.61 -14.86 -15.34
C THR A 666 3.18 -14.81 -14.81
N HIS A 667 2.82 -13.70 -14.14
CA HIS A 667 1.45 -13.52 -13.65
C HIS A 667 0.40 -13.49 -14.76
N TRP A 668 0.65 -12.79 -15.87
CA TRP A 668 -0.30 -12.78 -16.99
C TRP A 668 -0.42 -14.15 -17.68
N ILE A 669 0.65 -14.93 -17.76
CA ILE A 669 0.57 -16.33 -18.22
C ILE A 669 -0.31 -17.15 -17.28
N HIS A 670 -0.14 -16.97 -15.96
CA HIS A 670 -0.95 -17.64 -14.96
C HIS A 670 -2.44 -17.33 -15.14
N GLU A 671 -2.82 -16.06 -15.33
CA GLU A 671 -4.22 -15.67 -15.58
C GLU A 671 -4.81 -16.40 -16.80
N ILE A 672 -4.04 -16.52 -17.88
CA ILE A 672 -4.46 -17.26 -19.09
C ILE A 672 -4.64 -18.74 -18.79
N MET A 673 -3.73 -19.34 -18.03
CA MET A 673 -3.80 -20.74 -17.62
C MET A 673 -5.04 -21.01 -16.77
N VAL A 674 -5.37 -20.12 -15.82
CA VAL A 674 -6.57 -20.21 -14.98
C VAL A 674 -7.84 -20.14 -15.82
N ALA A 675 -7.93 -19.17 -16.73
CA ALA A 675 -9.08 -19.07 -17.63
C ALA A 675 -9.28 -20.38 -18.44
N LYS A 676 -8.21 -20.95 -18.99
CA LYS A 676 -8.26 -22.22 -19.74
C LYS A 676 -8.54 -23.44 -18.86
N ALA A 677 -8.14 -23.43 -17.59
CA ALA A 677 -8.44 -24.51 -16.65
C ALA A 677 -9.93 -24.48 -16.26
N MET A 678 -10.47 -23.28 -16.03
CA MET A 678 -11.90 -23.09 -15.76
C MET A 678 -12.79 -23.57 -16.92
N GLU A 679 -12.38 -23.36 -18.18
CA GLU A 679 -13.07 -23.92 -19.36
C GLU A 679 -13.15 -25.46 -19.35
N ARG A 680 -12.21 -26.13 -18.66
CA ARG A 680 -12.17 -27.60 -18.51
C ARG A 680 -12.84 -28.10 -17.22
N GLY A 681 -13.42 -27.20 -16.42
CA GLY A 681 -14.02 -27.53 -15.12
C GLY A 681 -13.00 -27.72 -13.99
N GLU A 682 -11.75 -27.28 -14.20
CA GLU A 682 -10.68 -27.29 -13.20
C GLU A 682 -10.65 -25.96 -12.43
N THR A 683 -10.00 -25.97 -11.27
CA THR A 683 -9.85 -24.78 -10.41
C THR A 683 -8.48 -24.15 -10.57
N GLU A 684 -8.32 -22.88 -10.15
CA GLU A 684 -7.00 -22.25 -10.02
C GLU A 684 -6.03 -23.06 -9.13
N GLY A 685 -6.56 -23.76 -8.11
CA GLY A 685 -5.78 -24.67 -7.28
C GLY A 685 -5.16 -25.84 -8.06
N ASP A 686 -5.81 -26.31 -9.12
CA ASP A 686 -5.26 -27.32 -10.02
C ASP A 686 -4.11 -26.74 -10.85
N VAL A 687 -4.22 -25.49 -11.31
CA VAL A 687 -3.16 -24.79 -12.04
C VAL A 687 -1.90 -24.61 -11.18
N ILE A 688 -2.08 -24.18 -9.94
CA ILE A 688 -0.99 -24.03 -8.97
C ILE A 688 -0.31 -25.39 -8.71
N ARG A 689 -1.09 -26.45 -8.56
CA ARG A 689 -0.57 -27.82 -8.38
C ARG A 689 0.26 -28.25 -9.58
N ASP A 690 -0.22 -28.00 -10.80
CA ASP A 690 0.48 -28.39 -12.03
C ASP A 690 1.82 -27.64 -12.18
N ILE A 691 1.83 -26.33 -11.89
CA ILE A 691 3.06 -25.52 -11.84
C ILE A 691 4.04 -26.10 -10.82
N PHE A 692 3.55 -26.43 -9.61
CA PHE A 692 4.38 -27.00 -8.56
C PHE A 692 5.01 -28.34 -8.97
N ILE A 693 4.22 -29.24 -9.56
CA ILE A 693 4.69 -30.56 -10.03
C ILE A 693 5.72 -30.38 -11.16
N LYS A 694 5.44 -29.47 -12.11
CA LYS A 694 6.32 -29.18 -13.24
C LYS A 694 7.68 -28.70 -12.79
N ASN A 695 7.72 -27.67 -11.93
CA ASN A 695 8.96 -27.08 -11.42
C ASN A 695 9.83 -28.12 -10.70
N ARG A 696 9.19 -28.99 -9.90
CA ARG A 696 9.89 -30.02 -9.14
C ARG A 696 10.49 -31.11 -10.02
N THR A 697 9.73 -31.58 -11.00
CA THR A 697 10.16 -32.66 -11.90
C THR A 697 11.32 -32.20 -12.79
N MET A 698 11.20 -31.00 -13.37
CA MET A 698 12.20 -30.48 -14.30
C MET A 698 13.52 -30.10 -13.61
N SER A 699 13.48 -29.70 -12.33
CA SER A 699 14.70 -29.46 -11.53
C SER A 699 15.56 -30.72 -11.41
N VAL A 700 14.93 -31.87 -11.10
CA VAL A 700 15.64 -33.15 -10.94
C VAL A 700 16.28 -33.59 -12.25
N VAL A 701 15.57 -33.44 -13.38
CA VAL A 701 16.07 -33.82 -14.71
C VAL A 701 17.28 -32.98 -15.10
N LYS A 702 17.25 -31.67 -14.86
CA LYS A 702 18.36 -30.76 -15.20
C LYS A 702 19.67 -31.11 -14.48
N GLU A 703 19.58 -31.55 -13.22
CA GLU A 703 20.74 -32.04 -12.46
C GLU A 703 21.30 -33.35 -13.03
N PHE A 704 20.47 -34.21 -13.62
CA PHE A 704 20.95 -35.42 -14.31
C PHE A 704 21.57 -35.08 -15.67
N GLU A 705 21.00 -34.15 -16.43
CA GLU A 705 21.60 -33.68 -17.68
C GLU A 705 22.99 -33.08 -17.47
N ALA A 706 23.18 -32.31 -16.39
CA ALA A 706 24.49 -31.78 -16.00
C ALA A 706 25.54 -32.88 -15.69
N GLU A 707 25.09 -34.07 -15.28
CA GLU A 707 25.95 -35.24 -15.04
C GLU A 707 26.09 -36.15 -16.27
N GLY A 708 25.58 -35.72 -17.43
CA GLY A 708 25.72 -36.43 -18.69
C GLY A 708 24.73 -37.60 -18.87
N PHE A 709 23.58 -37.56 -18.19
CA PHE A 709 22.44 -38.43 -18.48
C PHE A 709 21.52 -37.74 -19.50
N HIS A 710 20.87 -38.51 -20.37
CA HIS A 710 19.86 -37.99 -21.28
C HIS A 710 18.48 -38.56 -20.98
N LEU A 711 17.44 -37.77 -21.17
CA LEU A 711 16.07 -38.21 -20.97
C LEU A 711 15.32 -38.27 -22.29
N MET A 712 14.69 -39.40 -22.58
CA MET A 712 13.78 -39.54 -23.71
C MET A 712 12.42 -40.02 -23.22
N ARG A 713 11.38 -39.26 -23.53
CA ARG A 713 10.00 -39.65 -23.22
C ARG A 713 9.44 -40.47 -24.39
N VAL A 714 8.84 -41.61 -24.07
CA VAL A 714 8.08 -42.44 -25.01
C VAL A 714 6.71 -42.75 -24.42
N PRO A 715 5.71 -43.19 -25.20
CA PRO A 715 4.40 -43.53 -24.64
C PRO A 715 4.53 -44.55 -23.50
N HIS A 716 4.05 -44.18 -22.31
CA HIS A 716 4.03 -44.98 -21.08
C HIS A 716 5.37 -45.22 -20.37
N TYR A 717 6.49 -44.74 -20.92
CA TYR A 717 7.81 -44.87 -20.30
C TYR A 717 8.71 -43.64 -20.47
N TYR A 718 9.59 -43.45 -19.50
CA TYR A 718 10.79 -42.63 -19.64
C TYR A 718 12.01 -43.52 -19.82
N TYR A 719 12.82 -43.18 -20.82
CA TYR A 719 14.12 -43.77 -21.04
C TYR A 719 15.18 -42.82 -20.48
N LEU A 720 15.72 -43.17 -19.32
CA LEU A 720 16.85 -42.47 -18.73
C LEU A 720 18.13 -43.11 -19.28
N ILE A 721 18.80 -42.41 -20.18
CA ILE A 721 19.96 -42.89 -20.93
C ILE A 721 21.23 -42.52 -20.14
N PHE A 722 22.01 -43.54 -19.82
CA PHE A 722 23.26 -43.40 -19.08
C PHE A 722 24.41 -43.18 -20.07
N ALA A 723 24.40 -43.90 -21.19
CA ALA A 723 25.40 -43.78 -22.24
C ALA A 723 24.76 -43.89 -23.64
N SER A 724 25.26 -43.13 -24.60
CA SER A 724 24.89 -43.20 -26.01
C SER A 724 26.11 -42.94 -26.89
N ASN A 725 26.19 -43.55 -28.07
CA ASN A 725 27.23 -43.28 -29.08
C ASN A 725 26.96 -41.98 -29.87
N PHE A 726 26.27 -41.01 -29.28
CA PHE A 726 25.77 -39.77 -29.90
C PHE A 726 26.70 -38.57 -29.67
N GLU A 727 27.84 -38.73 -28.99
CA GLU A 727 28.82 -37.66 -28.85
C GLU A 727 29.53 -37.44 -30.20
N TYR A 728 28.98 -36.53 -31.00
CA TYR A 728 29.48 -36.15 -32.32
C TYR A 728 31.00 -35.90 -32.28
N ASP A 729 31.74 -36.58 -33.16
CA ASP A 729 33.18 -36.45 -33.45
C ASP A 729 34.22 -37.11 -32.51
N GLN A 730 33.86 -38.06 -31.65
CA GLN A 730 34.87 -38.83 -30.91
C GLN A 730 35.25 -40.16 -31.57
N ASP A 731 36.56 -40.37 -31.75
CA ASP A 731 37.15 -41.68 -32.03
C ASP A 731 36.92 -42.61 -30.83
N LEU A 732 36.20 -43.72 -31.05
CA LEU A 732 35.81 -44.68 -30.01
C LEU A 732 37.01 -45.31 -29.28
N ASP A 733 38.20 -45.27 -29.90
CA ASP A 733 39.45 -45.77 -29.32
C ASP A 733 40.30 -44.65 -28.66
N SER A 734 39.93 -43.37 -28.79
CA SER A 734 40.68 -42.24 -28.22
C SER A 734 39.78 -41.09 -27.71
N VAL A 735 39.19 -41.29 -26.53
CA VAL A 735 38.38 -40.28 -25.83
C VAL A 735 39.27 -39.26 -25.11
N GLN A 736 39.28 -37.99 -25.55
CA GLN A 736 39.74 -36.87 -24.70
C GLN A 736 38.62 -36.46 -23.75
N VAL A 737 38.77 -36.89 -22.50
CA VAL A 737 37.79 -36.69 -21.43
C VAL A 737 38.02 -35.33 -20.76
N ASN A 738 36.97 -34.52 -20.65
CA ASN A 738 36.84 -33.53 -19.59
C ASN A 738 36.95 -34.28 -18.23
N PRO A 739 37.66 -33.79 -17.22
CA PRO A 739 37.88 -34.54 -15.98
C PRO A 739 36.54 -34.77 -15.25
N GLY A 740 35.92 -35.94 -15.43
CA GLY A 740 34.71 -36.35 -14.70
C GLY A 740 33.70 -37.26 -15.42
N LEU A 741 33.80 -37.47 -16.75
CA LEU A 741 32.84 -38.32 -17.47
C LEU A 741 33.28 -39.80 -17.47
N MET A 742 32.48 -40.67 -16.83
CA MET A 742 32.68 -42.13 -16.82
C MET A 742 32.70 -42.72 -18.24
N LYS A 743 33.56 -43.72 -18.48
CA LYS A 743 33.62 -44.45 -19.76
C LYS A 743 32.33 -45.25 -20.03
N TYR A 744 32.04 -45.56 -21.29
CA TYR A 744 30.84 -46.35 -21.68
C TYR A 744 30.68 -47.65 -20.87
N ALA A 745 31.76 -48.41 -20.68
CA ALA A 745 31.77 -49.64 -19.87
C ALA A 745 31.49 -49.37 -18.38
N GLU A 746 31.95 -48.24 -17.83
CA GLU A 746 31.70 -47.84 -16.45
C GLU A 746 30.23 -47.44 -16.24
N LYS A 747 29.60 -46.82 -17.24
CA LYS A 747 28.17 -46.44 -17.21
C LYS A 747 27.22 -47.65 -17.34
N GLU A 748 27.62 -48.71 -18.05
CA GLU A 748 26.89 -49.99 -18.04
C GLU A 748 26.95 -50.67 -16.66
N VAL A 749 28.14 -50.68 -16.05
CA VAL A 749 28.34 -51.18 -14.69
C VAL A 749 27.53 -50.35 -13.68
N LEU A 750 27.49 -49.03 -13.84
CA LEU A 750 26.68 -48.12 -13.02
C LEU A 750 25.19 -48.47 -13.07
N ALA A 751 24.63 -48.71 -14.27
CA ALA A 751 23.24 -49.11 -14.42
C ALA A 751 22.95 -50.45 -13.73
N ARG A 752 23.85 -51.44 -13.85
CA ARG A 752 23.70 -52.74 -13.15
C ARG A 752 23.82 -52.61 -11.65
N HIS A 753 24.79 -51.84 -11.15
CA HIS A 753 24.99 -51.62 -9.72
C HIS A 753 23.82 -50.86 -9.10
N PHE A 754 23.29 -49.83 -9.78
CA PHE A 754 22.09 -49.13 -9.35
C PHE A 754 20.88 -50.07 -9.24
N LEU A 755 20.73 -50.98 -10.19
CA LEU A 755 19.68 -51.99 -10.16
C LEU A 755 19.88 -53.02 -9.04
N SER A 756 21.12 -53.36 -8.69
CA SER A 756 21.43 -54.19 -7.52
C SER A 756 21.14 -53.45 -6.21
N TYR A 757 21.45 -52.16 -6.14
CA TYR A 757 21.11 -51.28 -5.02
C TYR A 757 19.59 -51.20 -4.83
N LEU A 758 18.83 -51.03 -5.92
CA LEU A 758 17.37 -51.07 -5.87
C LEU A 758 16.81 -52.44 -5.46
N GLU A 759 17.45 -53.55 -5.80
CA GLU A 759 17.00 -54.87 -5.34
C GLU A 759 17.07 -55.00 -3.81
N GLN A 760 18.08 -54.37 -3.18
CA GLN A 760 18.23 -54.37 -1.73
C GLN A 760 17.23 -53.46 -1.02
N ILE A 761 16.96 -52.28 -1.58
CA ILE A 761 16.17 -51.24 -0.90
C ILE A 761 14.70 -51.23 -1.30
N ASN A 762 14.40 -51.56 -2.56
CA ASN A 762 13.03 -51.60 -3.08
C ASN A 762 12.86 -52.67 -4.18
N PRO A 763 12.82 -53.96 -3.81
CA PRO A 763 12.70 -55.07 -4.76
C PRO A 763 11.40 -55.05 -5.58
N ARG A 764 10.35 -54.39 -5.08
CA ARG A 764 9.10 -54.22 -5.84
C ARG A 764 9.29 -53.26 -7.02
N LEU A 765 9.91 -52.12 -6.79
CA LEU A 765 10.21 -51.14 -7.83
C LEU A 765 11.21 -51.71 -8.84
N ARG A 766 12.24 -52.41 -8.36
CA ARG A 766 13.26 -53.04 -9.21
C ARG A 766 12.67 -53.97 -10.28
N LYS A 767 11.62 -54.74 -9.97
CA LYS A 767 10.92 -55.64 -10.90
C LYS A 767 10.24 -54.91 -12.08
N LYS A 768 9.91 -53.63 -11.91
CA LYS A 768 9.29 -52.82 -12.97
C LYS A 768 10.31 -52.22 -13.94
N LEU A 769 11.58 -52.12 -13.54
CA LEU A 769 12.62 -51.46 -14.34
C LEU A 769 13.34 -52.46 -15.25
N ARG A 770 13.63 -52.03 -16.47
CA ARG A 770 14.39 -52.82 -17.44
C ARG A 770 15.60 -52.03 -17.91
N ILE A 771 16.75 -52.70 -18.00
CA ILE A 771 17.87 -52.14 -18.76
C ILE A 771 17.45 -52.16 -20.23
N ILE A 772 17.59 -51.03 -20.89
CA ILE A 772 17.48 -50.93 -22.34
C ILE A 772 18.89 -50.92 -22.93
N GLN A 773 19.10 -51.78 -23.93
CA GLN A 773 20.29 -51.81 -24.77
C GLN A 773 19.82 -51.93 -26.21
N GLY A 774 20.01 -50.88 -27.03
CA GLY A 774 19.61 -50.91 -28.44
C GLY A 774 19.30 -49.54 -29.05
N GLU A 775 18.80 -49.57 -30.29
CA GLU A 775 18.35 -48.38 -31.04
C GLU A 775 17.06 -47.82 -30.42
N PRO A 776 17.07 -46.58 -29.90
CA PRO A 776 15.82 -45.92 -29.54
C PRO A 776 14.95 -45.75 -30.79
N PRO A 777 13.60 -45.73 -30.66
CA PRO A 777 12.67 -45.61 -31.79
C PRO A 777 12.66 -44.19 -32.36
N LEU A 778 13.82 -43.72 -32.82
CA LEU A 778 14.00 -42.50 -33.58
C LEU A 778 13.76 -42.91 -35.04
N GLY A 779 12.74 -42.33 -35.70
CA GLY A 779 12.27 -42.74 -37.03
C GLY A 779 13.37 -42.90 -38.11
N GLN A 780 12.97 -43.50 -39.25
CA GLN A 780 13.88 -43.86 -40.36
C GLN A 780 14.85 -42.71 -40.72
N GLY A 781 16.15 -42.95 -40.58
CA GLY A 781 17.20 -42.01 -41.02
C GLY A 781 18.42 -41.90 -40.09
N HIS A 782 18.37 -42.40 -38.86
CA HIS A 782 19.50 -42.32 -37.93
C HIS A 782 20.39 -43.58 -38.00
N ALA A 783 21.70 -43.39 -38.05
CA ALA A 783 22.68 -44.48 -37.96
C ALA A 783 22.49 -45.29 -36.66
N ARG A 784 22.96 -46.55 -36.62
CA ARG A 784 22.77 -47.50 -35.51
C ARG A 784 23.23 -46.91 -34.16
N ILE A 785 22.31 -46.29 -33.42
CA ILE A 785 22.59 -45.71 -32.11
C ILE A 785 22.42 -46.81 -31.06
N VAL A 786 23.47 -47.13 -30.31
CA VAL A 786 23.38 -48.10 -29.22
C VAL A 786 23.41 -47.33 -27.90
N SER A 787 22.24 -47.17 -27.30
CA SER A 787 22.11 -46.52 -26.00
C SER A 787 21.95 -47.55 -24.88
N ILE A 788 22.59 -47.30 -23.74
CA ILE A 788 22.36 -48.05 -22.49
C ILE A 788 21.65 -47.12 -21.51
N GLY A 789 20.52 -47.57 -20.98
CA GLY A 789 19.73 -46.80 -20.03
C GLY A 789 18.74 -47.66 -19.27
N LEU A 790 17.80 -47.00 -18.61
CA LEU A 790 16.69 -47.61 -17.91
C LEU A 790 15.38 -47.23 -18.58
N ALA A 791 14.57 -48.23 -18.92
CA ALA A 791 13.15 -48.03 -19.18
C ALA A 791 12.42 -48.02 -17.84
N ILE A 792 11.78 -46.88 -17.56
CA ILE A 792 11.08 -46.60 -16.33
C ILE A 792 9.62 -46.31 -16.67
N PRO A 793 8.63 -47.03 -16.12
CA PRO A 793 7.23 -46.67 -16.29
C PRO A 793 6.96 -45.21 -15.87
N ASP A 794 6.06 -44.53 -16.58
CA ASP A 794 5.75 -43.11 -16.32
C ASP A 794 5.43 -42.84 -14.83
N GLU A 795 4.66 -43.71 -14.19
CA GLU A 795 4.26 -43.60 -12.79
C GLU A 795 5.43 -43.70 -11.79
N ASP A 796 6.52 -44.36 -12.18
CA ASP A 796 7.66 -44.67 -11.30
C ASP A 796 8.86 -43.74 -11.55
N PHE A 797 8.85 -42.94 -12.61
CA PHE A 797 10.00 -42.13 -13.07
C PHE A 797 10.62 -41.27 -11.96
N ASN A 798 9.80 -40.48 -11.28
CA ASN A 798 10.25 -39.57 -10.22
C ASN A 798 10.90 -40.30 -9.04
N VAL A 799 10.36 -41.47 -8.67
CA VAL A 799 10.86 -42.26 -7.54
C VAL A 799 12.20 -42.90 -7.91
N VAL A 800 12.33 -43.43 -9.13
CA VAL A 800 13.58 -44.01 -9.63
C VAL A 800 14.68 -42.97 -9.72
N CYS A 801 14.38 -41.76 -10.21
CA CYS A 801 15.33 -40.65 -10.25
C CYS A 801 15.86 -40.29 -8.85
N ARG A 802 15.01 -40.25 -7.82
CA ARG A 802 15.46 -39.99 -6.44
C ARG A 802 16.34 -41.11 -5.87
N TYR A 803 16.00 -42.38 -6.13
CA TYR A 803 16.87 -43.49 -5.75
C TYR A 803 18.22 -43.43 -6.48
N LEU A 804 18.22 -43.10 -7.77
CA LEU A 804 19.44 -42.98 -8.56
C LEU A 804 20.32 -41.85 -8.04
N ARG A 805 19.74 -40.69 -7.74
CA ARG A 805 20.45 -39.56 -7.13
C ARG A 805 21.14 -39.97 -5.83
N THR A 806 20.39 -40.61 -4.93
CA THR A 806 20.94 -41.08 -3.64
C THR A 806 22.09 -42.07 -3.84
N TYR A 807 21.94 -43.00 -4.79
CA TYR A 807 22.97 -43.96 -5.14
C TYR A 807 24.24 -43.28 -5.69
N LEU A 808 24.08 -42.28 -6.56
CA LEU A 808 25.20 -41.50 -7.11
C LEU A 808 25.91 -40.69 -6.02
N ASP A 809 25.16 -40.07 -5.11
CA ASP A 809 25.73 -39.31 -4.00
C ASP A 809 26.52 -40.23 -3.07
N GLN A 810 25.98 -41.41 -2.71
CA GLN A 810 26.66 -42.41 -1.90
C GLN A 810 27.93 -42.96 -2.56
N THR A 811 27.90 -43.19 -3.87
CA THR A 811 29.06 -43.70 -4.62
C THR A 811 30.15 -42.64 -4.79
N LYS A 812 29.80 -41.35 -4.89
CA LYS A 812 30.77 -40.24 -4.95
C LYS A 812 31.51 -39.97 -3.63
N HIS A 813 30.84 -40.15 -2.48
CA HIS A 813 31.39 -39.71 -1.18
C HIS A 813 32.28 -40.74 -0.47
N GLY A 814 32.32 -42.00 -0.92
CA GLY A 814 33.31 -43.01 -0.50
C GLY A 814 33.33 -43.40 0.99
N CYS A 815 32.47 -42.82 1.84
CA CYS A 815 32.47 -43.01 3.29
C CYS A 815 31.03 -42.79 3.83
N PRO A 816 30.54 -43.57 4.81
CA PRO A 816 29.18 -43.41 5.34
C PRO A 816 29.08 -42.09 6.12
N MET A 817 28.38 -41.09 5.55
CA MET A 817 28.02 -39.88 6.28
C MET A 817 27.07 -40.24 7.43
N THR A 818 27.34 -39.76 8.64
CA THR A 818 26.39 -39.88 9.74
C THR A 818 25.16 -39.01 9.48
N LEU A 819 23.99 -39.43 9.98
CA LEU A 819 22.73 -38.72 9.81
C LEU A 819 22.79 -37.25 10.29
N GLN A 820 23.69 -36.93 11.23
CA GLN A 820 23.90 -35.58 11.75
C GLN A 820 24.84 -34.72 10.88
N SER A 821 25.80 -35.34 10.18
CA SER A 821 26.73 -34.66 9.28
C SER A 821 26.15 -34.44 7.87
N ALA A 822 25.11 -35.17 7.49
CA ALA A 822 24.46 -35.09 6.17
C ALA A 822 23.39 -33.98 6.07
N VAL A 823 22.95 -33.39 7.19
CA VAL A 823 21.90 -32.36 7.21
C VAL A 823 22.52 -30.97 7.19
N ALA A 824 22.18 -30.18 6.18
CA ALA A 824 22.69 -28.82 6.00
C ALA A 824 22.17 -27.86 7.10
N GLU A 825 23.00 -26.86 7.42
CA GLU A 825 22.64 -25.80 8.36
C GLU A 825 21.96 -24.64 7.64
N GLY A 826 20.77 -24.27 8.13
CA GLY A 826 19.96 -23.18 7.60
C GLY A 826 19.31 -23.45 6.25
N GLU A 827 19.49 -24.63 5.67
CA GLU A 827 18.83 -25.06 4.44
C GLU A 827 18.16 -26.44 4.60
N PHE A 828 16.96 -26.57 4.03
CA PHE A 828 16.26 -27.84 3.96
C PHE A 828 16.87 -28.74 2.88
N VAL A 829 17.18 -29.97 3.27
CA VAL A 829 17.57 -31.06 2.37
C VAL A 829 16.41 -32.05 2.26
N ASP A 830 16.12 -32.59 1.08
CA ASP A 830 15.13 -33.65 0.95
C ASP A 830 15.61 -34.89 1.74
N LEU A 831 14.72 -35.46 2.58
CA LEU A 831 15.11 -36.48 3.56
C LEU A 831 15.65 -37.76 2.89
N TYR A 832 15.29 -38.00 1.62
CA TYR A 832 15.78 -39.14 0.85
C TYR A 832 17.28 -39.08 0.52
N HIS A 833 17.92 -37.90 0.49
CA HIS A 833 19.37 -37.79 0.35
C HIS A 833 20.10 -38.32 1.60
N VAL A 834 19.43 -38.29 2.75
CA VAL A 834 19.97 -38.78 4.02
C VAL A 834 19.62 -40.25 4.22
N ASP A 835 18.41 -40.65 3.82
CA ASP A 835 17.92 -42.02 3.99
C ASP A 835 17.03 -42.46 2.81
N PRO A 836 17.51 -43.39 1.96
CA PRO A 836 16.85 -43.74 0.70
C PRO A 836 15.43 -44.32 0.87
N GLY A 837 15.07 -44.80 2.07
CA GLY A 837 13.72 -45.27 2.35
C GLY A 837 12.64 -44.19 2.14
N PHE A 838 13.03 -42.91 2.20
CA PHE A 838 12.12 -41.77 1.95
C PHE A 838 12.00 -41.38 0.47
N ALA A 839 12.67 -42.05 -0.47
CA ALA A 839 12.54 -41.73 -1.90
C ALA A 839 11.10 -41.79 -2.45
N PRO A 840 10.18 -42.65 -1.95
CA PRO A 840 8.76 -42.58 -2.32
C PRO A 840 8.00 -41.40 -1.71
N TYR A 841 8.57 -40.74 -0.69
CA TYR A 841 7.95 -39.69 0.11
C TYR A 841 8.71 -38.35 0.00
N PRO A 842 8.68 -37.70 -1.17
CA PRO A 842 9.45 -36.48 -1.44
C PRO A 842 9.03 -35.27 -0.62
N GLU A 843 7.87 -35.31 0.03
CA GLU A 843 7.36 -34.26 0.90
C GLU A 843 8.20 -34.07 2.17
N PHE A 844 8.94 -35.12 2.60
CA PHE A 844 9.75 -35.02 3.81
C PHE A 844 11.10 -34.33 3.56
N ARG A 845 11.34 -33.27 4.32
CA ARG A 845 12.60 -32.51 4.28
C ARG A 845 13.16 -32.35 5.68
N ILE A 846 14.47 -32.18 5.78
CA ILE A 846 15.15 -31.98 7.05
C ILE A 846 16.14 -30.81 6.98
N MET A 847 16.19 -30.00 8.03
CA MET A 847 17.12 -28.88 8.18
C MET A 847 17.70 -28.87 9.60
N ARG A 848 18.96 -28.42 9.75
CA ARG A 848 19.54 -28.00 11.03
C ARG A 848 19.36 -26.49 11.18
N GLU A 849 18.69 -26.02 12.24
CA GLU A 849 18.49 -24.58 12.46
C GLU A 849 19.82 -23.86 12.75
N LYS A 850 19.97 -22.62 12.24
CA LYS A 850 21.12 -21.75 12.54
C LYS A 850 21.06 -21.30 13.99
N SER A 851 22.17 -21.39 14.72
CA SER A 851 22.27 -20.91 16.09
C SER A 851 22.49 -19.40 16.11
N GLU A 852 21.52 -18.62 16.57
CA GLU A 852 21.74 -17.20 16.92
C GLU A 852 22.33 -17.15 18.34
N ASP A 853 23.61 -16.77 18.44
CA ASP A 853 24.33 -16.31 19.64
C ASP A 853 23.83 -16.77 21.03
N ASP A 854 23.98 -18.06 21.34
CA ASP A 854 23.99 -18.53 22.73
C ASP A 854 24.93 -19.74 22.87
N ALA A 855 26.14 -19.48 23.37
CA ALA A 855 27.20 -20.49 23.54
C ALA A 855 26.78 -21.51 24.61
N GLY A 856 26.03 -22.54 24.22
CA GLY A 856 25.65 -23.66 25.09
C GLY A 856 24.37 -24.43 24.74
N GLN A 857 23.57 -24.01 23.75
CA GLN A 857 22.35 -24.73 23.37
C GLN A 857 22.60 -25.86 22.34
N GLU A 858 21.96 -27.01 22.53
CA GLU A 858 22.04 -28.19 21.63
C GLU A 858 21.36 -27.88 20.28
N PRO A 859 21.95 -28.26 19.12
CA PRO A 859 21.40 -27.91 17.82
C PRO A 859 20.01 -28.51 17.59
N LEU A 860 19.14 -27.71 16.98
CA LEU A 860 17.76 -28.08 16.67
C LEU A 860 17.65 -28.52 15.21
N TYR A 861 16.83 -29.55 15.00
CA TYR A 861 16.51 -30.11 13.70
C TYR A 861 15.02 -29.98 13.44
N VAL A 862 14.65 -29.72 12.18
CA VAL A 862 13.25 -29.62 11.76
C VAL A 862 13.02 -30.62 10.64
N ILE A 863 12.05 -31.53 10.83
CA ILE A 863 11.52 -32.38 9.74
C ILE A 863 10.22 -31.76 9.26
N ALA A 864 10.20 -31.26 8.03
CA ALA A 864 8.99 -30.82 7.35
C ALA A 864 8.27 -32.02 6.71
N PHE A 865 6.94 -32.05 6.82
CA PHE A 865 6.06 -33.10 6.25
C PHE A 865 5.59 -32.76 4.85
N GLY A 866 5.90 -31.57 4.36
CA GLY A 866 5.49 -31.07 3.07
C GLY A 866 5.46 -29.55 3.04
N ARG A 867 5.15 -29.04 1.86
CA ARG A 867 4.87 -27.63 1.60
C ARG A 867 3.49 -27.57 0.96
N CYS A 868 2.64 -26.66 1.38
CA CYS A 868 1.41 -26.35 0.68
C CYS A 868 1.35 -24.87 0.36
N SER A 869 0.84 -24.55 -0.83
CA SER A 869 0.44 -23.20 -1.19
C SER A 869 -0.89 -22.92 -0.49
N PHE A 870 -0.84 -22.15 0.58
CA PHE A 870 -2.01 -21.72 1.35
C PHE A 870 -2.18 -20.22 1.17
N GLY A 871 -3.39 -19.77 0.83
CA GLY A 871 -3.67 -18.34 0.68
C GLY A 871 -5.12 -18.07 0.28
N GLU A 872 -5.45 -16.80 0.09
CA GLU A 872 -6.79 -16.35 -0.26
C GLU A 872 -6.72 -15.46 -1.50
N PHE A 873 -7.58 -15.73 -2.48
CA PHE A 873 -7.71 -14.93 -3.71
C PHE A 873 -9.20 -14.75 -3.99
N ASP A 874 -9.63 -13.50 -4.22
CA ASP A 874 -11.03 -13.14 -4.48
C ASP A 874 -12.04 -13.67 -3.43
N GLY A 875 -11.65 -13.69 -2.15
CA GLY A 875 -12.48 -14.19 -1.04
C GLY A 875 -12.56 -15.73 -0.95
N VAL A 876 -11.80 -16.45 -1.77
CA VAL A 876 -11.71 -17.92 -1.76
C VAL A 876 -10.37 -18.35 -1.17
N VAL A 877 -10.42 -19.00 -0.01
CA VAL A 877 -9.23 -19.59 0.61
C VAL A 877 -8.87 -20.90 -0.11
N TYR A 878 -7.76 -20.90 -0.83
CA TYR A 878 -7.18 -22.10 -1.46
C TYR A 878 -6.10 -22.73 -0.56
N GLY A 879 -5.89 -24.02 -0.75
CA GLY A 879 -4.91 -24.79 0.04
C GLY A 879 -5.32 -25.08 1.48
N ARG A 880 -6.47 -24.61 1.97
CA ARG A 880 -6.96 -24.86 3.34
C ARG A 880 -7.06 -26.35 3.68
N ASN A 881 -7.71 -27.13 2.82
CA ASN A 881 -7.86 -28.57 3.04
C ASN A 881 -6.50 -29.29 3.06
N GLU A 882 -5.55 -28.84 2.23
CA GLU A 882 -4.22 -29.42 2.16
C GLU A 882 -3.35 -29.03 3.37
N TYR A 883 -3.45 -27.78 3.82
CA TYR A 883 -2.84 -27.30 5.06
C TYR A 883 -3.39 -28.02 6.28
N GLU A 884 -4.72 -28.14 6.40
CA GLU A 884 -5.38 -28.88 7.48
C GLU A 884 -5.01 -30.37 7.45
N ARG A 885 -4.86 -30.98 6.26
CA ARG A 885 -4.36 -32.35 6.09
C ARG A 885 -2.92 -32.48 6.60
N LEU A 886 -2.02 -31.57 6.22
CA LEU A 886 -0.62 -31.59 6.67
C LEU A 886 -0.54 -31.41 8.19
N CYS A 887 -1.31 -30.49 8.76
CA CYS A 887 -1.41 -30.30 10.21
C CYS A 887 -1.89 -31.56 10.92
N ARG A 888 -2.92 -32.23 10.38
CA ARG A 888 -3.43 -33.49 10.92
C ARG A 888 -2.38 -34.60 10.88
N GLN A 889 -1.65 -34.75 9.77
CA GLN A 889 -0.57 -35.74 9.65
C GLN A 889 0.54 -35.51 10.67
N VAL A 890 0.94 -34.26 10.90
CA VAL A 890 1.92 -33.90 11.92
C VAL A 890 1.40 -34.21 13.34
N GLN A 891 0.11 -33.95 13.61
CA GLN A 891 -0.52 -34.27 14.89
C GLN A 891 -0.64 -35.78 15.14
N GLU A 892 -1.01 -36.57 14.13
CA GLU A 892 -1.10 -38.03 14.19
C GLU A 892 0.29 -38.63 14.46
N PHE A 893 1.32 -38.15 13.77
CA PHE A 893 2.68 -38.60 14.01
C PHE A 893 3.21 -38.16 15.39
N GLN A 894 2.87 -36.95 15.86
CA GLN A 894 3.19 -36.53 17.22
C GLN A 894 2.51 -37.43 18.27
N ALA A 895 1.26 -37.83 18.05
CA ALA A 895 0.55 -38.76 18.92
C ALA A 895 1.20 -40.16 18.91
N PHE A 896 1.64 -40.63 17.75
CA PHE A 896 2.39 -41.87 17.60
C PHE A 896 3.71 -41.85 18.40
N LEU A 897 4.49 -40.76 18.30
CA LEU A 897 5.72 -40.59 19.08
C LEU A 897 5.45 -40.52 20.59
N LYS A 898 4.36 -39.85 21.01
CA LYS A 898 3.92 -39.82 22.41
C LYS A 898 3.57 -41.20 22.95
N ALA A 899 2.85 -42.01 22.17
CA ALA A 899 2.51 -43.39 22.56
C ALA A 899 3.77 -44.27 22.75
N LYS A 900 4.87 -43.94 22.07
CA LYS A 900 6.18 -44.58 22.24
C LYS A 900 7.06 -43.99 23.35
N GLY A 901 6.53 -43.08 24.18
CA GLY A 901 7.25 -42.49 25.31
C GLY A 901 8.16 -41.30 24.94
N MET A 902 8.07 -40.75 23.73
CA MET A 902 8.92 -39.63 23.26
C MET A 902 8.23 -38.26 23.40
N GLY A 903 7.59 -38.00 24.55
CA GLY A 903 6.54 -36.99 24.69
C GLY A 903 6.95 -35.51 24.78
N SER A 904 8.23 -35.16 24.96
CA SER A 904 8.62 -33.81 25.43
C SER A 904 9.28 -32.87 24.42
N ILE A 905 9.46 -33.24 23.14
CA ILE A 905 10.40 -32.50 22.25
C ILE A 905 9.88 -32.42 20.80
N VAL A 906 8.63 -31.99 20.62
CA VAL A 906 8.03 -31.80 19.29
C VAL A 906 7.09 -30.60 19.31
N ARG A 907 7.44 -29.53 18.60
CA ARG A 907 6.54 -28.40 18.33
C ARG A 907 6.22 -28.32 16.83
N PRO A 908 4.95 -28.11 16.46
CA PRO A 908 4.59 -27.71 15.10
C PRO A 908 5.36 -26.45 14.74
N TRP A 909 6.05 -26.48 13.60
CA TRP A 909 6.81 -25.36 13.07
C TRP A 909 6.17 -24.87 11.77
N GLN A 910 6.11 -23.54 11.59
CA GLN A 910 5.53 -22.87 10.42
C GLN A 910 6.40 -21.67 10.04
N PHE A 911 6.99 -21.66 8.84
CA PHE A 911 7.50 -20.46 8.17
C PHE A 911 7.84 -20.70 6.69
N GLU A 912 7.43 -19.78 5.79
CA GLU A 912 8.26 -19.02 4.82
C GLU A 912 7.36 -18.13 3.93
N VAL A 913 7.73 -16.85 3.76
CA VAL A 913 7.13 -15.90 2.80
C VAL A 913 8.21 -15.58 1.78
N ASP A 914 8.01 -15.97 0.51
CA ASP A 914 8.84 -15.45 -0.58
C ASP A 914 8.37 -14.01 -0.86
N PRO A 915 9.22 -12.98 -0.67
CA PRO A 915 8.82 -11.58 -0.81
C PRO A 915 8.38 -11.20 -2.22
N TYR A 916 8.52 -12.11 -3.21
CA TYR A 916 8.08 -11.91 -4.59
C TYR A 916 6.89 -12.79 -5.02
N ARG A 917 6.42 -13.75 -4.18
CA ARG A 917 5.25 -14.61 -4.50
C ARG A 917 3.98 -14.08 -3.83
N ARG A 918 3.18 -13.35 -4.61
CA ARG A 918 2.02 -12.56 -4.15
C ARG A 918 0.70 -13.33 -3.90
N HIS A 919 0.57 -14.61 -4.29
CA HIS A 919 -0.69 -15.36 -4.22
C HIS A 919 -0.49 -16.80 -3.71
N SER A 920 0.45 -17.03 -2.80
CA SER A 920 0.55 -18.29 -2.05
C SER A 920 1.58 -18.15 -0.94
N VAL A 921 1.18 -18.42 0.30
CA VAL A 921 2.13 -18.70 1.38
C VAL A 921 2.56 -20.15 1.20
N ILE A 922 3.86 -20.41 1.03
CA ILE A 922 4.38 -21.77 1.08
C ILE A 922 4.48 -22.13 2.57
N ALA A 923 3.39 -22.63 3.13
CA ALA A 923 3.39 -23.14 4.49
C ALA A 923 4.08 -24.50 4.51
N ALA A 924 5.26 -24.57 5.12
CA ALA A 924 5.84 -25.82 5.56
C ALA A 924 5.31 -26.15 6.96
N VAL A 925 4.79 -27.35 7.16
CA VAL A 925 4.37 -27.85 8.48
C VAL A 925 5.30 -29.00 8.86
N GLY A 926 5.85 -28.95 10.07
CA GLY A 926 6.85 -29.93 10.48
C GLY A 926 6.97 -30.10 11.99
N ILE A 927 7.94 -30.93 12.37
CA ILE A 927 8.28 -31.26 13.75
C ILE A 927 9.71 -30.80 14.03
N ARG A 928 9.86 -29.97 15.06
CA ARG A 928 11.16 -29.56 15.60
C ARG A 928 11.61 -30.51 16.72
N MET A 929 12.88 -30.95 16.68
CA MET A 929 13.51 -31.87 17.64
C MET A 929 14.95 -31.47 17.98
N LYS A 930 15.54 -32.05 19.03
CA LYS A 930 16.96 -31.88 19.38
C LYS A 930 17.85 -32.91 18.67
N ALA A 931 19.12 -32.59 18.51
CA ALA A 931 20.12 -33.45 17.85
C ALA A 931 20.17 -34.89 18.37
N ARG A 932 20.09 -35.10 19.70
CA ARG A 932 20.07 -36.44 20.32
C ARG A 932 18.85 -37.29 19.95
N ASP A 933 17.73 -36.65 19.62
CA ASP A 933 16.45 -37.32 19.36
C ASP A 933 16.24 -37.64 17.87
N LEU A 934 17.07 -37.04 17.01
CA LEU A 934 16.95 -37.09 15.56
C LEU A 934 16.85 -38.54 15.00
N ARG A 935 17.74 -39.44 15.41
CA ARG A 935 17.74 -40.84 14.93
C ARG A 935 16.45 -41.56 15.31
N SER A 936 15.98 -41.37 16.54
CA SER A 936 14.76 -42.00 17.05
C SER A 936 13.50 -41.47 16.36
N VAL A 937 13.44 -40.17 16.10
CA VAL A 937 12.31 -39.55 15.39
C VAL A 937 12.25 -39.98 13.93
N VAL A 938 13.38 -40.02 13.20
CA VAL A 938 13.43 -40.52 11.82
C VAL A 938 13.05 -42.01 11.75
N SER A 939 13.51 -42.82 12.69
CA SER A 939 13.11 -44.23 12.78
C SER A 939 11.61 -44.38 13.09
N GLY A 940 11.07 -43.55 13.98
CA GLY A 940 9.64 -43.53 14.26
C GLY A 940 8.81 -43.12 13.05
N LEU A 941 9.30 -42.18 12.24
CA LEU A 941 8.65 -41.74 11.02
C LEU A 941 8.57 -42.86 9.97
N LYS A 942 9.63 -43.65 9.81
CA LYS A 942 9.62 -44.82 8.94
C LYS A 942 8.54 -45.82 9.30
N GLU A 943 8.43 -46.12 10.59
CA GLU A 943 7.42 -47.05 11.09
C GLU A 943 6.00 -46.50 10.92
N PHE A 944 5.80 -45.20 11.18
CA PHE A 944 4.53 -44.51 10.95
C PHE A 944 4.08 -44.56 9.49
N LEU A 945 5.02 -44.43 8.55
CA LEU A 945 4.75 -44.51 7.10
C LEU A 945 4.63 -45.94 6.57
N GLY A 946 4.84 -46.96 7.41
CA GLY A 946 4.83 -48.36 7.00
C GLY A 946 5.98 -48.73 6.06
N ILE A 947 7.09 -47.99 6.11
CA ILE A 947 8.32 -48.32 5.38
C ILE A 947 8.89 -49.58 6.03
N GLU A 948 8.74 -50.74 5.37
CA GLU A 948 9.22 -52.03 5.88
C GLU A 948 10.70 -51.89 6.33
N ALA A 949 10.96 -52.20 7.61
CA ALA A 949 12.31 -52.21 8.15
C ALA A 949 13.09 -53.40 7.57
N GLN A 950 13.56 -53.26 6.33
CA GLN A 950 14.53 -54.16 5.74
C GLN A 950 15.85 -53.40 5.55
N THR A 951 16.86 -53.89 6.27
CA THR A 951 18.26 -53.42 6.36
C THR A 951 18.52 -52.19 7.26
N ALA A 952 18.57 -52.46 8.58
CA ALA A 952 19.38 -51.70 9.53
C ALA A 952 20.89 -52.04 9.44
N THR A 953 21.39 -52.44 8.27
CA THR A 953 22.77 -52.88 8.05
C THR A 953 23.39 -52.07 6.91
N CYS A 954 23.77 -50.83 7.21
CA CYS A 954 24.73 -50.07 6.40
C CYS A 954 25.50 -49.02 7.24
N LEU A 955 25.71 -49.31 8.53
CA LEU A 955 26.57 -48.48 9.39
C LEU A 955 27.60 -49.28 10.22
N GLU A 956 27.67 -50.60 10.07
CA GLU A 956 28.74 -51.42 10.66
C GLU A 956 29.17 -52.45 9.59
N ASP A 957 30.49 -52.65 9.46
CA ASP A 957 31.22 -53.54 8.54
C ASP A 957 31.58 -53.03 7.13
N LEU A 958 32.66 -52.24 7.06
CA LEU A 958 33.71 -52.38 6.03
C LEU A 958 35.07 -52.00 6.67
N SER A 959 35.61 -52.93 7.47
CA SER A 959 37.03 -53.00 7.80
C SER A 959 37.63 -54.26 7.16
N THR A 960 38.02 -54.14 5.89
CA THR A 960 39.15 -54.83 5.23
C THR A 960 39.34 -54.27 3.85
#